data_AF-A0A7G9LYW6-F1
#
_entry.id   AF-A0A7G9LYW6-F1
#
_cell.length_a   1.000
_cell.length_b   1.000
_cell.length_c   1.000
_cell.angle_alpha   90.00
_cell.angle_beta   90.00
_cell.angle_gamma   90.00
#
_symmetry.space_group_name_H-M   'P 1'
#
loop_
_entity.id
_entity.type
_entity.pdbx_description
1 polymer ?
#
loop_
_entity_poly.entity_id
_entity_poly.type
_entity_poly.pdbx_seq_one_letter_code
_entity_poly.pdbx_strand_id
1 'polypeptide(L)'
;MASCGNTEKDNDAKVKEFANNKTTLLSKLESKLDALKTEPEFYRSQNKLLSDKEDEINAKIENKSLKIEDILAFNAFKDQFEKTIDAKLQELLSAAKKDLRNAQKELNDLKENGVVKPGTETPGTGTSTGTIDNQGGQPTTNPFDKNELEKNDLKLKENEIESLKDRIEFIEQKLIKRSSSTKYAINKLSKFLQKFLEAAKTSQPELYQSNQTIIDNTIDKIEKSIEEVKTVEETYENRNFLRQRLRFLIDNIGIILAEYLHELRNADINYPAEKFMDELAQWRIKDLELIVSNWDANGAPEKQENLQAVKDTIKLYQTVLSTNTENQTLYNQVKTFYSIELNVWYRAIQNPFTFGDFDYNKLAIPQTMKVSEYPLSAKINDQNVFDQLSVAAQKVIAKFQTLYTTKAKDYLNSVAYGKLYAKYIYLLVKLTKFQFTTSNVTVNDFLYSFQEIEKELAEFDKDTTNELTGYQNEIASMLNFSGRTGTVYDKFRTTIDAKYRELNVEFEGDESASAEFREYKKARTYVFGQLSEINRMPEDTVVRAVDKLIALKRIDSIITTLDNLFTYYKLLSIDLNDETTRTTYGISNISTRFTRQIEQEEALINEYNTVIRAGLNQDMAALKTLDTNAKSDLATSKSYATETVVPKLTELVNKYTTELTSEEGKYHYETSEFRDTLDGQINTILRALLGTFTTLNADENATKEQYDQAYAKLKTDITSLQKFYGKAPVEGEEPYDGTTLWDGFKNAFANAETDGRQDLLARKDTVKALVEEFANLFPTLMHEENFTDAAVAKQWFTDTYAKYQEIYNKISQANDENGVWYGLSSIDYDYFRDLPMDLLNDRAFRKFLKKGANEEHTLEDLNFYLSLINTFVKSKLSALGDEDTYQNNLNALIDKNISDSNDHINGFRRRIRKLEKEYAIVPGQEIFAAIRQFEISKGKELNELMDAALISDSMEDKYVFGLTSEFIKQLRSSNRVYRAVTDNLQNNIEATNADGEDDVVRQKELYTQFLGLEKSFNDANLAYLNAKKSNNSDNLETLKSTFESARDAYYNFLNSRDGYVIVSNGFMKFSPSIFNNDSENGDVFTSFDLAKLYAEQKATLDIVEYIKNTLMANK
;
A
#
# COMPACT_ATOMS: atom_id res chain seq x y z
N MET A 1 29.43 -21.24 13.63
CA MET A 1 29.80 -22.55 13.04
C MET A 1 28.52 -23.29 12.68
N ALA A 2 28.53 -24.06 11.59
CA ALA A 2 27.43 -24.80 10.95
C ALA A 2 26.66 -24.06 9.84
N SER A 3 27.27 -24.02 8.65
CA SER A 3 26.58 -23.85 7.36
C SER A 3 27.35 -24.60 6.27
N CYS A 4 27.17 -25.93 6.20
CA CYS A 4 27.67 -26.78 5.10
C CYS A 4 26.74 -27.99 4.80
N GLY A 5 25.45 -27.95 5.15
CA GLY A 5 24.59 -29.15 5.13
C GLY A 5 23.63 -29.34 3.94
N ASN A 6 23.38 -28.32 3.11
CA ASN A 6 22.30 -28.38 2.09
C ASN A 6 22.76 -28.62 0.65
N THR A 7 24.04 -28.41 0.33
CA THR A 7 24.56 -28.68 -1.02
C THR A 7 24.64 -30.17 -1.34
N GLU A 8 24.95 -31.03 -0.37
CA GLU A 8 25.03 -32.49 -0.60
C GLU A 8 23.69 -33.12 -0.96
N LYS A 9 22.58 -32.69 -0.34
CA LYS A 9 21.24 -33.24 -0.64
C LYS A 9 20.72 -32.82 -2.01
N ASP A 10 20.95 -31.57 -2.41
CA ASP A 10 20.61 -31.09 -3.76
C ASP A 10 21.49 -31.76 -4.82
N ASN A 11 22.74 -32.01 -4.48
CA ASN A 11 23.66 -32.72 -5.36
C ASN A 11 23.24 -34.18 -5.55
N ASP A 12 22.87 -34.88 -4.48
CA ASP A 12 22.35 -36.25 -4.52
C ASP A 12 21.04 -36.36 -5.30
N ALA A 13 20.15 -35.36 -5.17
CA ALA A 13 18.90 -35.32 -5.92
C ALA A 13 19.15 -35.17 -7.43
N LYS A 14 20.03 -34.25 -7.82
CA LYS A 14 20.44 -34.05 -9.23
C LYS A 14 21.16 -35.25 -9.82
N VAL A 15 21.98 -35.93 -9.02
CA VAL A 15 22.64 -37.18 -9.42
C VAL A 15 21.64 -38.30 -9.67
N LYS A 16 20.62 -38.44 -8.80
CA LYS A 16 19.54 -39.42 -8.99
C LYS A 16 18.65 -39.09 -10.20
N GLU A 17 18.33 -37.82 -10.39
CA GLU A 17 17.55 -37.36 -11.53
C GLU A 17 18.29 -37.61 -12.86
N PHE A 18 19.58 -37.28 -12.93
CA PHE A 18 20.41 -37.59 -14.09
C PHE A 18 20.48 -39.10 -14.36
N ALA A 19 20.64 -39.92 -13.32
CA ALA A 19 20.63 -41.38 -13.48
C ALA A 19 19.30 -41.88 -14.07
N ASN A 20 18.17 -41.26 -13.71
CA ASN A 20 16.86 -41.59 -14.27
C ASN A 20 16.68 -41.09 -15.73
N ASN A 21 17.32 -39.98 -16.10
CA ASN A 21 17.17 -39.34 -17.41
C ASN A 21 18.25 -39.76 -18.44
N LYS A 22 19.26 -40.53 -18.02
CA LYS A 22 20.41 -40.95 -18.84
C LYS A 22 20.01 -41.64 -20.15
N THR A 23 19.13 -42.64 -20.09
CA THR A 23 18.73 -43.44 -21.27
C THR A 23 18.18 -42.54 -22.36
N THR A 24 17.39 -41.55 -21.98
CA THR A 24 16.78 -40.58 -22.88
C THR A 24 17.83 -39.69 -23.57
N LEU A 25 18.84 -39.24 -22.81
CA LEU A 25 19.97 -38.46 -23.32
C LEU A 25 20.82 -39.26 -24.33
N LEU A 26 21.10 -40.53 -24.03
CA LEU A 26 21.86 -41.40 -24.91
C LEU A 26 21.11 -41.72 -26.20
N SER A 27 19.81 -42.02 -26.13
CA SER A 27 18.99 -42.21 -27.33
C SER A 27 18.96 -40.97 -28.24
N LYS A 28 19.03 -39.76 -27.68
CA LYS A 28 19.16 -38.52 -28.46
C LYS A 28 20.50 -38.44 -29.21
N LEU A 29 21.60 -38.79 -28.53
CA LEU A 29 22.94 -38.80 -29.12
C LEU A 29 23.08 -39.89 -30.19
N GLU A 30 22.52 -41.08 -29.97
CA GLU A 30 22.45 -42.17 -30.96
C GLU A 30 21.62 -41.78 -32.19
N SER A 31 20.44 -41.18 -32.00
CA SER A 31 19.60 -40.73 -33.13
C SER A 31 20.30 -39.67 -33.98
N LYS A 32 21.09 -38.78 -33.37
CA LYS A 32 21.90 -37.79 -34.11
C LYS A 32 23.05 -38.44 -34.86
N LEU A 33 23.69 -39.42 -34.24
CA LEU A 33 24.76 -40.18 -34.85
C LEU A 33 24.27 -41.02 -36.03
N ASP A 34 23.07 -41.60 -35.93
CA ASP A 34 22.42 -42.39 -36.98
C ASP A 34 22.21 -41.63 -38.29
N ALA A 35 22.17 -40.30 -38.25
CA ALA A 35 22.15 -39.45 -39.44
C ALA A 35 23.44 -39.51 -40.27
N LEU A 36 24.55 -40.03 -39.70
CA LEU A 36 25.87 -40.11 -40.33
C LEU A 36 26.28 -41.51 -40.80
N LYS A 37 25.33 -42.46 -40.89
CA LYS A 37 25.59 -43.83 -41.36
C LYS A 37 26.29 -43.93 -42.73
N THR A 38 26.28 -42.85 -43.51
CA THR A 38 26.93 -42.73 -44.82
C THR A 38 28.44 -42.47 -44.76
N GLU A 39 29.01 -42.17 -43.58
CA GLU A 39 30.46 -42.04 -43.33
C GLU A 39 30.91 -43.07 -42.29
N PRO A 40 31.19 -44.32 -42.71
CA PRO A 40 31.27 -45.47 -41.81
C PRO A 40 32.35 -45.34 -40.74
N GLU A 41 33.49 -44.72 -41.06
CA GLU A 41 34.60 -44.59 -40.12
C GLU A 41 34.34 -43.52 -39.07
N PHE A 42 33.81 -42.35 -39.47
CA PHE A 42 33.39 -41.32 -38.53
C PHE A 42 32.24 -41.82 -37.65
N TYR A 43 31.21 -42.42 -38.26
CA TYR A 43 30.09 -43.04 -37.54
C TYR A 43 30.58 -44.07 -36.53
N ARG A 44 31.41 -45.04 -36.94
CA ARG A 44 31.97 -46.04 -36.01
C ARG A 44 32.80 -45.40 -34.90
N SER A 45 33.60 -44.37 -35.21
CA SER A 45 34.44 -43.68 -34.23
C SER A 45 33.61 -42.97 -33.16
N GLN A 46 32.56 -42.25 -33.57
CA GLN A 46 31.69 -41.53 -32.67
C GLN A 46 30.73 -42.47 -31.94
N ASN A 47 30.26 -43.56 -32.59
CA ASN A 47 29.47 -44.59 -31.93
C ASN A 47 30.27 -45.27 -30.82
N LYS A 48 31.53 -45.57 -31.10
CA LYS A 48 32.44 -46.11 -30.10
C LYS A 48 32.66 -45.11 -28.97
N LEU A 49 32.89 -43.83 -29.27
CA LEU A 49 33.05 -42.78 -28.26
C LEU A 49 31.81 -42.63 -27.36
N LEU A 50 30.61 -42.73 -27.96
CA LEU A 50 29.34 -42.68 -27.27
C LEU A 50 29.15 -43.92 -26.38
N SER A 51 29.42 -45.11 -26.92
CA SER A 51 29.41 -46.39 -26.18
C SER A 51 30.41 -46.36 -25.01
N ASP A 52 31.64 -45.91 -25.24
CA ASP A 52 32.68 -45.81 -24.21
C ASP A 52 32.26 -44.86 -23.07
N LYS A 53 31.55 -43.76 -23.39
CA LYS A 53 30.97 -42.86 -22.37
C LYS A 53 29.73 -43.41 -21.70
N GLU A 54 28.91 -44.14 -22.41
CA GLU A 54 27.78 -44.85 -21.84
C GLU A 54 28.25 -45.87 -20.80
N ASP A 55 29.27 -46.65 -21.13
CA ASP A 55 29.90 -47.65 -20.28
C ASP A 55 30.55 -47.00 -19.05
N GLU A 56 31.26 -45.88 -19.23
CA GLU A 56 31.86 -45.13 -18.12
C GLU A 56 30.79 -44.63 -17.13
N ILE A 57 29.69 -44.04 -17.63
CA ILE A 57 28.60 -43.57 -16.78
C ILE A 57 27.87 -44.74 -16.13
N ASN A 58 27.65 -45.85 -16.85
CA ASN A 58 27.02 -47.07 -16.30
C ASN A 58 27.85 -47.61 -15.12
N ALA A 59 29.16 -47.74 -15.31
CA ALA A 59 30.05 -48.19 -14.25
C ALA A 59 30.00 -47.25 -13.02
N LYS A 60 29.89 -45.93 -13.21
CA LYS A 60 29.77 -44.97 -12.11
C LYS A 60 28.41 -45.03 -11.40
N ILE A 61 27.32 -45.30 -12.12
CA ILE A 61 25.98 -45.49 -11.55
C ILE A 61 25.92 -46.81 -10.75
N GLU A 62 26.37 -47.91 -11.35
CA GLU A 62 26.37 -49.23 -10.71
C GLU A 62 27.20 -49.24 -9.42
N ASN A 63 28.34 -48.52 -9.43
CA ASN A 63 29.19 -48.37 -8.25
C ASN A 63 28.74 -47.25 -7.28
N LYS A 64 27.60 -46.60 -7.54
CA LYS A 64 27.08 -45.45 -6.76
C LYS A 64 28.11 -44.33 -6.54
N SER A 65 29.00 -44.13 -7.50
CA SER A 65 30.12 -43.19 -7.43
C SER A 65 29.95 -41.97 -8.34
N LEU A 66 28.76 -41.80 -8.96
CA LEU A 66 28.47 -40.70 -9.87
C LEU A 66 28.39 -39.37 -9.10
N LYS A 67 29.18 -38.36 -9.52
CA LYS A 67 29.20 -37.02 -8.92
C LYS A 67 28.65 -35.97 -9.88
N ILE A 68 28.39 -34.76 -9.37
CA ILE A 68 27.95 -33.64 -10.22
C ILE A 68 28.98 -33.26 -11.27
N GLU A 69 30.27 -33.38 -10.97
CA GLU A 69 31.33 -33.12 -11.93
C GLU A 69 31.28 -34.11 -13.11
N ASP A 70 30.85 -35.36 -12.87
CA ASP A 70 30.63 -36.35 -13.93
C ASP A 70 29.44 -35.98 -14.81
N ILE A 71 28.40 -35.38 -14.22
CA ILE A 71 27.22 -34.88 -14.95
C ILE A 71 27.58 -33.66 -15.80
N LEU A 72 28.34 -32.72 -15.23
CA LEU A 72 28.85 -31.56 -15.97
C LEU A 72 29.79 -32.00 -17.10
N ALA A 73 30.67 -32.98 -16.84
CA ALA A 73 31.54 -33.55 -17.87
C ALA A 73 30.75 -34.30 -18.95
N PHE A 74 29.67 -34.99 -18.59
CA PHE A 74 28.79 -35.67 -19.55
C PHE A 74 27.96 -34.68 -20.37
N ASN A 75 27.48 -33.59 -19.76
CA ASN A 75 26.81 -32.50 -20.49
C ASN A 75 27.79 -31.76 -21.41
N ALA A 76 29.03 -31.54 -20.97
CA ALA A 76 30.08 -30.99 -21.84
C ALA A 76 30.42 -31.96 -22.99
N PHE A 77 30.48 -33.26 -22.72
CA PHE A 77 30.64 -34.30 -23.74
C PHE A 77 29.46 -34.28 -24.72
N LYS A 78 28.22 -34.21 -24.24
CA LYS A 78 27.01 -34.10 -25.06
C LYS A 78 27.08 -32.87 -25.95
N ASP A 79 27.40 -31.70 -25.41
CA ASP A 79 27.52 -30.46 -26.19
C ASP A 79 28.64 -30.56 -27.23
N GLN A 80 29.78 -31.16 -26.86
CA GLN A 80 30.89 -31.39 -27.77
C GLN A 80 30.53 -32.41 -28.85
N PHE A 81 29.86 -33.50 -28.50
CA PHE A 81 29.41 -34.54 -29.40
C PHE A 81 28.37 -33.98 -30.38
N GLU A 82 27.34 -33.29 -29.89
CA GLU A 82 26.34 -32.61 -30.71
C GLU A 82 27.03 -31.61 -31.66
N LYS A 83 27.95 -30.77 -31.17
CA LYS A 83 28.74 -29.86 -32.02
C LYS A 83 29.59 -30.59 -33.05
N THR A 84 30.19 -31.73 -32.70
CA THR A 84 31.05 -32.52 -33.60
C THR A 84 30.23 -33.23 -34.68
N ILE A 85 29.08 -33.81 -34.34
CA ILE A 85 28.14 -34.41 -35.30
C ILE A 85 27.55 -33.33 -36.20
N ASP A 86 27.08 -32.21 -35.63
CA ASP A 86 26.47 -31.11 -36.39
C ASP A 86 27.52 -30.42 -37.29
N ALA A 87 28.73 -30.18 -36.78
CA ALA A 87 29.84 -29.67 -37.58
C ALA A 87 30.23 -30.66 -38.68
N LYS A 88 30.22 -31.98 -38.42
CA LYS A 88 30.53 -32.97 -39.43
C LYS A 88 29.44 -33.09 -40.48
N LEU A 89 28.17 -33.02 -40.11
CA LEU A 89 27.05 -32.96 -41.06
C LEU A 89 27.15 -31.71 -41.94
N GLN A 90 27.48 -30.56 -41.35
CA GLN A 90 27.69 -29.31 -42.09
C GLN A 90 28.96 -29.34 -42.95
N GLU A 91 30.03 -29.97 -42.48
CA GLU A 91 31.28 -30.20 -43.22
C GLU A 91 31.02 -31.12 -44.40
N LEU A 92 30.32 -32.24 -44.21
CA LEU A 92 29.95 -33.19 -45.27
C LEU A 92 29.00 -32.54 -46.29
N LEU A 93 28.03 -31.74 -45.83
CA LEU A 93 27.15 -30.98 -46.71
C LEU A 93 27.94 -29.92 -47.50
N SER A 94 28.87 -29.21 -46.84
CA SER A 94 29.70 -28.17 -47.47
C SER A 94 30.72 -28.76 -48.44
N ALA A 95 31.35 -29.88 -48.07
CA ALA A 95 32.29 -30.64 -48.89
C ALA A 95 31.56 -31.21 -50.10
N ALA A 96 30.44 -31.90 -49.92
CA ALA A 96 29.63 -32.41 -51.02
C ALA A 96 29.13 -31.28 -51.95
N LYS A 97 28.70 -30.13 -51.41
CA LYS A 97 28.32 -28.95 -52.22
C LYS A 97 29.50 -28.28 -52.93
N LYS A 98 30.71 -28.41 -52.41
CA LYS A 98 31.94 -27.91 -53.04
C LYS A 98 32.41 -28.87 -54.12
N ASP A 99 32.39 -30.17 -53.85
CA ASP A 99 32.74 -31.23 -54.79
C ASP A 99 31.73 -31.29 -55.93
N LEU A 100 30.44 -31.10 -55.66
CA LEU A 100 29.41 -30.93 -56.69
C LEU A 100 29.72 -29.71 -57.58
N ARG A 101 30.07 -28.56 -56.99
CA ARG A 101 30.45 -27.36 -57.75
C ARG A 101 31.71 -27.56 -58.58
N ASN A 102 32.71 -28.25 -58.04
CA ASN A 102 33.95 -28.56 -58.73
C ASN A 102 33.70 -29.57 -59.88
N ALA A 103 32.94 -30.63 -59.62
CA ALA A 103 32.59 -31.63 -60.63
C ALA A 103 31.69 -31.04 -61.73
N GLN A 104 30.76 -30.14 -61.39
CA GLN A 104 29.96 -29.39 -62.37
C GLN A 104 30.82 -28.45 -63.20
N LYS A 105 31.81 -27.80 -62.58
CA LYS A 105 32.78 -26.97 -63.30
C LYS A 105 33.64 -27.82 -64.25
N GLU A 106 34.18 -28.94 -63.78
CA GLU A 106 34.93 -29.89 -64.61
C GLU A 106 34.06 -30.47 -65.74
N LEU A 107 32.79 -30.79 -65.48
CA LEU A 107 31.85 -31.24 -66.50
C LEU A 107 31.59 -30.16 -67.55
N ASN A 108 31.46 -28.90 -67.13
CA ASN A 108 31.29 -27.77 -68.04
C ASN A 108 32.57 -27.52 -68.85
N ASP A 109 33.75 -27.60 -68.22
CA ASP A 109 35.05 -27.48 -68.89
C ASP A 109 35.26 -28.62 -69.91
N LEU A 110 34.83 -29.84 -69.61
CA LEU A 110 34.83 -30.98 -70.54
C LEU A 110 33.84 -30.79 -71.69
N LYS A 111 32.66 -30.20 -71.43
CA LYS A 111 31.66 -29.87 -72.45
C LYS A 111 32.12 -28.72 -73.35
N GLU A 112 32.84 -27.73 -72.82
CA GLU A 112 33.39 -26.61 -73.59
C GLU A 112 34.61 -27.02 -74.45
N ASN A 113 35.45 -27.93 -73.95
CA ASN A 113 36.61 -28.43 -74.70
C ASN A 113 36.26 -29.51 -75.74
N GLY A 114 35.09 -30.16 -75.64
CA GLY A 114 34.63 -31.22 -76.54
C GLY A 114 33.78 -30.76 -77.75
N VAL A 115 33.50 -29.46 -77.91
CA VAL A 115 32.73 -28.94 -79.06
C VAL A 115 33.68 -28.56 -80.21
N VAL A 116 33.89 -29.51 -81.13
CA VAL A 116 34.41 -29.20 -82.48
C VAL A 116 33.36 -28.37 -83.22
N LYS A 117 33.75 -27.17 -83.67
CA LYS A 117 32.95 -26.26 -84.51
C LYS A 117 32.33 -27.00 -85.72
N PRO A 118 31.07 -26.74 -86.12
CA PRO A 118 30.53 -27.24 -87.37
C PRO A 118 31.19 -26.52 -88.55
N GLY A 119 31.97 -27.26 -89.34
CA GLY A 119 32.47 -26.85 -90.65
C GLY A 119 31.46 -27.20 -91.74
N THR A 120 31.18 -26.21 -92.58
CA THR A 120 30.34 -26.16 -93.78
C THR A 120 30.31 -27.41 -94.67
N GLU A 121 29.11 -27.80 -95.10
CA GLU A 121 28.81 -28.73 -96.19
C GLU A 121 29.34 -28.25 -97.55
N THR A 122 29.86 -29.16 -98.39
CA THR A 122 29.35 -29.49 -99.75
C THR A 122 30.14 -30.66 -100.39
N PRO A 123 29.64 -31.35 -101.46
CA PRO A 123 29.30 -32.78 -101.38
C PRO A 123 30.05 -33.67 -102.40
N GLY A 124 29.93 -34.99 -102.25
CA GLY A 124 30.33 -35.90 -103.33
C GLY A 124 30.25 -37.40 -103.03
N THR A 125 29.08 -37.97 -103.34
CA THR A 125 28.89 -39.25 -104.08
C THR A 125 29.78 -40.46 -103.81
N GLY A 126 29.17 -41.61 -103.48
CA GLY A 126 29.83 -42.90 -103.67
C GLY A 126 29.06 -44.11 -103.14
N THR A 127 28.57 -44.92 -104.05
CA THR A 127 27.70 -46.09 -103.92
C THR A 127 28.33 -47.37 -103.34
N SER A 128 27.43 -48.17 -102.75
CA SER A 128 27.25 -49.63 -102.89
C SER A 128 28.19 -50.64 -102.19
N THR A 129 27.52 -51.44 -101.33
CA THR A 129 27.47 -52.92 -101.27
C THR A 129 28.76 -53.72 -101.07
N GLY A 130 28.68 -54.71 -100.16
CA GLY A 130 29.34 -55.99 -100.41
C GLY A 130 29.94 -56.68 -99.19
N THR A 131 29.18 -57.64 -98.68
CA THR A 131 29.45 -58.65 -97.64
C THR A 131 30.62 -59.60 -97.99
N ILE A 132 31.33 -60.12 -96.95
CA ILE A 132 31.66 -61.55 -96.68
C ILE A 132 33.04 -61.76 -96.01
N ASP A 133 32.98 -62.58 -94.96
CA ASP A 133 34.01 -63.23 -94.13
C ASP A 133 35.26 -63.80 -94.85
N ASN A 134 36.42 -63.86 -94.18
CA ASN A 134 36.85 -64.98 -93.32
C ASN A 134 38.40 -65.02 -93.09
N GLN A 135 38.77 -65.27 -91.82
CA GLN A 135 39.99 -65.88 -91.26
C GLN A 135 41.43 -65.32 -91.47
N GLY A 136 42.07 -65.03 -90.32
CA GLY A 136 43.41 -65.54 -89.97
C GLY A 136 44.56 -64.51 -89.85
N GLY A 137 45.15 -64.38 -88.64
CA GLY A 137 46.14 -63.39 -88.17
C GLY A 137 47.38 -63.12 -89.06
N GLN A 138 48.16 -62.04 -88.91
CA GLN A 138 48.51 -61.19 -87.76
C GLN A 138 49.12 -59.84 -88.31
N PRO A 139 49.77 -58.98 -87.48
CA PRO A 139 49.34 -57.70 -86.90
C PRO A 139 49.78 -56.42 -87.66
N THR A 140 49.03 -55.32 -87.57
CA THR A 140 49.58 -53.94 -87.54
C THR A 140 48.61 -52.95 -86.90
N THR A 141 49.19 -52.05 -86.13
CA THR A 141 48.66 -50.92 -85.36
C THR A 141 47.71 -49.98 -86.11
N ASN A 142 46.57 -49.65 -85.50
CA ASN A 142 45.84 -48.39 -85.70
C ASN A 142 44.95 -48.06 -84.48
N PRO A 143 44.38 -46.85 -84.38
CA PRO A 143 44.51 -45.92 -83.25
C PRO A 143 43.38 -46.09 -82.22
N PHE A 144 43.70 -45.97 -80.92
CA PHE A 144 42.65 -45.86 -79.90
C PHE A 144 41.96 -44.51 -80.03
N ASP A 145 40.65 -44.59 -80.21
CA ASP A 145 39.72 -43.51 -80.49
C ASP A 145 39.59 -42.57 -79.27
N LYS A 146 40.12 -41.35 -79.40
CA LYS A 146 40.09 -40.31 -78.37
C LYS A 146 38.66 -39.94 -77.95
N ASN A 147 37.67 -40.17 -78.84
CA ASN A 147 36.27 -39.88 -78.61
C ASN A 147 35.57 -40.84 -77.61
N GLU A 148 36.04 -42.08 -77.44
CA GLU A 148 35.44 -43.02 -76.47
C GLU A 148 35.93 -42.76 -75.04
N LEU A 149 37.19 -42.33 -74.87
CA LEU A 149 37.75 -41.93 -73.58
C LEU A 149 37.06 -40.67 -73.04
N GLU A 150 36.90 -39.63 -73.87
CA GLU A 150 36.24 -38.38 -73.46
C GLU A 150 34.74 -38.58 -73.13
N LYS A 151 34.03 -39.47 -73.84
CA LYS A 151 32.63 -39.84 -73.51
C LYS A 151 32.49 -40.61 -72.21
N ASN A 152 33.43 -41.51 -71.92
CA ASN A 152 33.44 -42.27 -70.68
C ASN A 152 33.78 -41.37 -69.48
N ASP A 153 34.71 -40.42 -69.63
CA ASP A 153 35.04 -39.44 -68.59
C ASP A 153 33.85 -38.49 -68.30
N LEU A 154 33.14 -38.03 -69.35
CA LEU A 154 31.90 -37.27 -69.22
C LEU A 154 30.83 -38.04 -68.43
N LYS A 155 30.62 -39.31 -68.78
CA LYS A 155 29.62 -40.16 -68.12
C LYS A 155 30.01 -40.53 -66.68
N LEU A 156 31.31 -40.70 -66.40
CA LEU A 156 31.85 -40.89 -65.05
C LEU A 156 31.61 -39.65 -64.18
N LYS A 157 31.86 -38.44 -64.71
CA LYS A 157 31.60 -37.19 -64.00
C LYS A 157 30.11 -36.91 -63.82
N GLU A 158 29.26 -37.24 -64.80
CA GLU A 158 27.80 -37.19 -64.64
C GLU A 158 27.30 -38.15 -63.55
N ASN A 159 27.85 -39.37 -63.48
CA ASN A 159 27.55 -40.31 -62.39
C ASN A 159 28.10 -39.85 -61.02
N GLU A 160 29.28 -39.23 -60.97
CA GLU A 160 29.85 -38.65 -59.75
C GLU A 160 28.99 -37.49 -59.25
N ILE A 161 28.53 -36.61 -60.16
CA ILE A 161 27.57 -35.54 -59.86
C ILE A 161 26.25 -36.11 -59.36
N GLU A 162 25.72 -37.17 -59.98
CA GLU A 162 24.45 -37.77 -59.55
C GLU A 162 24.59 -38.44 -58.18
N SER A 163 25.70 -39.14 -57.92
CA SER A 163 26.00 -39.70 -56.59
C SER A 163 26.16 -38.60 -55.53
N LEU A 164 26.80 -37.48 -55.87
CA LEU A 164 26.93 -36.33 -54.97
C LEU A 164 25.58 -35.66 -54.73
N LYS A 165 24.71 -35.55 -55.74
CA LYS A 165 23.33 -35.07 -55.59
C LYS A 165 22.51 -36.00 -54.70
N ASP A 166 22.54 -37.31 -54.93
CA ASP A 166 21.83 -38.30 -54.12
C ASP A 166 22.27 -38.24 -52.66
N ARG A 167 23.58 -38.03 -52.43
CA ARG A 167 24.17 -37.92 -51.10
C ARG A 167 23.83 -36.58 -50.41
N ILE A 168 23.79 -35.48 -51.16
CA ILE A 168 23.28 -34.18 -50.69
C ILE A 168 21.80 -34.30 -50.36
N GLU A 169 21.00 -34.90 -51.25
CA GLU A 169 19.56 -35.08 -51.09
C GLU A 169 19.23 -35.94 -49.87
N PHE A 170 19.97 -37.03 -49.65
CA PHE A 170 19.84 -37.85 -48.45
C PHE A 170 20.12 -37.07 -47.15
N ILE A 171 21.16 -36.23 -47.13
CA ILE A 171 21.49 -35.38 -45.96
C ILE A 171 20.44 -34.27 -45.79
N GLU A 172 19.97 -33.67 -46.88
CA GLU A 172 18.94 -32.62 -46.88
C GLU A 172 17.54 -33.13 -46.52
N GLN A 173 17.18 -34.37 -46.85
CA GLN A 173 15.91 -35.01 -46.45
C GLN A 173 15.80 -35.24 -44.94
N LYS A 174 16.92 -35.32 -44.22
CA LYS A 174 16.95 -35.52 -42.76
C LYS A 174 16.87 -34.22 -41.97
N LEU A 175 17.23 -33.10 -42.59
CA LEU A 175 17.21 -31.77 -41.97
C LEU A 175 15.89 -31.05 -42.26
N ILE A 176 15.36 -30.37 -41.25
CA ILE A 176 14.19 -29.51 -41.45
C ILE A 176 14.60 -28.28 -42.25
N LYS A 177 13.94 -28.08 -43.39
CA LYS A 177 14.12 -26.87 -44.20
C LYS A 177 13.50 -25.68 -43.49
N ARG A 178 14.26 -24.59 -43.44
CA ARG A 178 13.91 -23.35 -42.73
C ARG A 178 14.07 -22.14 -43.63
N SER A 179 13.31 -21.08 -43.34
CA SER A 179 13.57 -19.76 -43.89
C SER A 179 14.90 -19.21 -43.38
N SER A 180 15.39 -18.14 -43.99
CA SER A 180 16.66 -17.53 -43.57
C SER A 180 16.59 -17.04 -42.12
N SER A 181 17.75 -17.07 -41.44
CA SER A 181 17.89 -16.66 -40.05
C SER A 181 18.29 -15.18 -39.94
N THR A 182 17.72 -14.47 -38.98
CA THR A 182 18.11 -13.10 -38.63
C THR A 182 19.54 -13.09 -38.10
N LYS A 183 19.90 -14.05 -37.24
CA LYS A 183 21.27 -14.17 -36.72
C LYS A 183 22.28 -14.42 -37.83
N TYR A 184 21.94 -15.24 -38.82
CA TYR A 184 22.77 -15.45 -40.01
C TYR A 184 23.01 -14.13 -40.76
N ALA A 185 21.94 -13.37 -41.02
CA ALA A 185 22.02 -12.08 -41.68
C ALA A 185 22.90 -11.08 -40.91
N ILE A 186 22.72 -10.96 -39.58
CA ILE A 186 23.53 -10.10 -38.71
C ILE A 186 25.02 -10.48 -38.79
N ASN A 187 25.34 -11.77 -38.74
CA ASN A 187 26.72 -12.25 -38.84
C ASN A 187 27.35 -11.94 -40.21
N LYS A 188 26.59 -12.12 -41.30
CA LYS A 188 27.07 -11.79 -42.65
C LYS A 188 27.31 -10.28 -42.82
N LEU A 189 26.40 -9.44 -42.35
CA LEU A 189 26.56 -7.99 -42.37
C LEU A 189 27.75 -7.52 -41.53
N SER A 190 27.97 -8.11 -40.35
CA SER A 190 29.12 -7.83 -39.51
C SER A 190 30.45 -8.13 -40.21
N LYS A 191 30.58 -9.34 -40.79
CA LYS A 191 31.78 -9.73 -41.55
C LYS A 191 32.01 -8.87 -42.78
N PHE A 192 30.93 -8.49 -43.45
CA PHE A 192 30.98 -7.56 -44.57
C PHE A 192 31.50 -6.19 -44.13
N LEU A 193 30.95 -5.63 -43.06
CA LEU A 193 31.39 -4.33 -42.52
C LEU A 193 32.88 -4.35 -42.14
N GLN A 194 33.35 -5.40 -41.45
CA GLN A 194 34.76 -5.54 -41.09
C GLN A 194 35.68 -5.50 -42.32
N LYS A 195 35.41 -6.35 -43.31
CA LYS A 195 36.18 -6.36 -44.56
C LYS A 195 36.08 -5.04 -45.32
N PHE A 196 34.90 -4.41 -45.28
CA PHE A 196 34.66 -3.15 -45.95
C PHE A 196 35.49 -2.01 -45.33
N LEU A 197 35.54 -1.94 -44.00
CA LEU A 197 36.31 -0.93 -43.28
C LEU A 197 37.82 -1.15 -43.42
N GLU A 198 38.28 -2.39 -43.43
CA GLU A 198 39.69 -2.72 -43.73
C GLU A 198 40.09 -2.21 -45.12
N ALA A 199 39.26 -2.50 -46.14
CA ALA A 199 39.48 -2.00 -47.48
C ALA A 199 39.46 -0.47 -47.52
N ALA A 200 38.48 0.18 -46.89
CA ALA A 200 38.36 1.64 -46.83
C ALA A 200 39.58 2.32 -46.18
N LYS A 201 40.10 1.76 -45.08
CA LYS A 201 41.31 2.24 -44.41
C LYS A 201 42.55 2.19 -45.31
N THR A 202 42.61 1.21 -46.21
CA THR A 202 43.75 1.04 -47.13
C THR A 202 43.60 1.85 -48.41
N SER A 203 42.42 1.85 -49.03
CA SER A 203 42.21 2.46 -50.34
C SER A 203 41.85 3.94 -50.29
N GLN A 204 41.24 4.43 -49.19
CA GLN A 204 40.85 5.83 -49.01
C GLN A 204 41.13 6.32 -47.57
N PRO A 205 42.40 6.33 -47.13
CA PRO A 205 42.77 6.66 -45.75
C PRO A 205 42.36 8.07 -45.33
N GLU A 206 42.40 9.05 -46.23
CA GLU A 206 42.02 10.44 -45.93
C GLU A 206 40.51 10.61 -45.70
N LEU A 207 39.68 9.93 -46.50
CA LEU A 207 38.22 9.94 -46.33
C LEU A 207 37.80 9.18 -45.06
N TYR A 208 38.50 8.09 -44.76
CA TYR A 208 38.32 7.38 -43.49
C TYR A 208 38.71 8.26 -42.30
N GLN A 209 39.90 8.90 -42.32
CA GLN A 209 40.40 9.75 -41.24
C GLN A 209 39.49 10.96 -40.98
N SER A 210 39.00 11.62 -42.03
CA SER A 210 38.09 12.78 -41.88
C SER A 210 36.74 12.44 -41.24
N ASN A 211 36.29 11.18 -41.36
CA ASN A 211 35.04 10.68 -40.77
C ASN A 211 35.28 9.70 -39.60
N GLN A 212 36.52 9.54 -39.15
CA GLN A 212 36.95 8.45 -38.27
C GLN A 212 36.12 8.39 -36.99
N THR A 213 35.95 9.52 -36.31
CA THR A 213 35.19 9.57 -35.05
C THR A 213 33.75 9.06 -35.22
N ILE A 214 33.08 9.38 -36.33
CA ILE A 214 31.70 8.95 -36.57
C ILE A 214 31.66 7.47 -36.95
N ILE A 215 32.58 7.03 -37.82
CA ILE A 215 32.70 5.64 -38.26
C ILE A 215 33.02 4.73 -37.06
N ASP A 216 34.04 5.06 -36.27
CA ASP A 216 34.47 4.30 -35.10
C ASP A 216 33.36 4.24 -34.03
N ASN A 217 32.69 5.37 -33.73
CA ASN A 217 31.52 5.38 -32.84
C ASN A 217 30.35 4.51 -33.34
N THR A 218 30.17 4.42 -34.67
CA THR A 218 29.12 3.61 -35.27
C THR A 218 29.48 2.12 -35.21
N ILE A 219 30.75 1.77 -35.41
CA ILE A 219 31.29 0.42 -35.25
C ILE A 219 31.10 -0.05 -33.81
N ASP A 220 31.47 0.75 -32.82
CA ASP A 220 31.31 0.42 -31.40
C ASP A 220 29.85 0.06 -31.05
N LYS A 221 28.88 0.79 -31.62
CA LYS A 221 27.45 0.49 -31.43
C LYS A 221 27.04 -0.80 -32.12
N ILE A 222 27.55 -1.06 -33.33
CA ILE A 222 27.30 -2.30 -34.07
C ILE A 222 27.89 -3.50 -33.31
N GLU A 223 29.11 -3.40 -32.79
CA GLU A 223 29.76 -4.46 -32.01
C GLU A 223 29.01 -4.79 -30.72
N LYS A 224 28.58 -3.78 -29.96
CA LYS A 224 27.69 -3.97 -28.79
C LYS A 224 26.39 -4.67 -29.18
N SER A 225 25.76 -4.24 -30.27
CA SER A 225 24.54 -4.86 -30.78
C SER A 225 24.74 -6.31 -31.21
N ILE A 226 25.91 -6.66 -31.77
CA ILE A 226 26.24 -8.03 -32.15
C ILE A 226 26.46 -8.90 -30.91
N GLU A 227 27.13 -8.38 -29.88
CA GLU A 227 27.37 -9.12 -28.64
C GLU A 227 26.06 -9.46 -27.92
N GLU A 228 25.12 -8.51 -27.85
CA GLU A 228 23.76 -8.76 -27.33
C GLU A 228 23.03 -9.84 -28.14
N VAL A 229 23.21 -9.90 -29.46
CA VAL A 229 22.55 -10.90 -30.31
C VAL A 229 23.15 -12.30 -30.14
N LYS A 230 24.44 -12.42 -29.81
CA LYS A 230 25.09 -13.73 -29.60
C LYS A 230 24.41 -14.52 -28.48
N THR A 231 24.04 -13.86 -27.39
CA THR A 231 23.49 -14.49 -26.18
C THR A 231 21.99 -14.79 -26.25
N VAL A 232 21.25 -14.17 -27.18
CA VAL A 232 19.78 -14.29 -27.28
C VAL A 232 19.37 -15.41 -28.21
N GLU A 233 18.60 -16.42 -27.79
CA GLU A 233 18.12 -17.47 -28.71
C GLU A 233 17.16 -16.95 -29.79
N GLU A 234 17.24 -17.52 -31.00
CA GLU A 234 16.32 -17.20 -32.10
C GLU A 234 15.02 -17.98 -31.94
N THR A 235 14.08 -17.38 -31.19
CA THR A 235 12.75 -17.90 -30.86
C THR A 235 11.63 -16.94 -31.27
N TYR A 236 10.37 -17.34 -31.09
CA TYR A 236 9.22 -16.48 -31.36
C TYR A 236 9.23 -15.23 -30.47
N GLU A 237 9.52 -15.36 -29.19
CA GLU A 237 9.55 -14.27 -28.20
C GLU A 237 10.60 -13.21 -28.57
N ASN A 238 11.77 -13.65 -29.01
CA ASN A 238 12.90 -12.79 -29.32
C ASN A 238 12.90 -12.22 -30.75
N ARG A 239 11.96 -12.65 -31.61
CA ARG A 239 11.94 -12.27 -33.03
C ARG A 239 11.93 -10.77 -33.28
N ASN A 240 11.20 -10.01 -32.44
CA ASN A 240 11.08 -8.56 -32.59
C ASN A 240 12.39 -7.86 -32.20
N PHE A 241 13.02 -8.29 -31.11
CA PHE A 241 14.35 -7.83 -30.71
C PHE A 241 15.36 -8.08 -31.82
N LEU A 242 15.44 -9.31 -32.33
CA LEU A 242 16.38 -9.68 -33.39
C LEU A 242 16.12 -8.90 -34.68
N ARG A 243 14.85 -8.73 -35.09
CA ARG A 243 14.45 -7.90 -36.24
C ARG A 243 14.91 -6.46 -36.10
N GLN A 244 14.71 -5.86 -34.92
CA GLN A 244 15.15 -4.48 -34.66
C GLN A 244 16.67 -4.37 -34.71
N ARG A 245 17.40 -5.35 -34.20
CA ARG A 245 18.87 -5.41 -34.25
C ARG A 245 19.38 -5.55 -35.68
N LEU A 246 18.79 -6.42 -36.52
CA LEU A 246 19.18 -6.50 -37.93
C LEU A 246 18.91 -5.18 -38.67
N ARG A 247 17.75 -4.57 -38.45
CA ARG A 247 17.43 -3.26 -39.03
C ARG A 247 18.45 -2.20 -38.61
N PHE A 248 18.77 -2.14 -37.31
CA PHE A 248 19.81 -1.26 -36.79
C PHE A 248 21.14 -1.46 -37.51
N LEU A 249 21.56 -2.72 -37.74
CA LEU A 249 22.78 -3.01 -38.50
C LEU A 249 22.68 -2.54 -39.96
N ILE A 250 21.60 -2.86 -40.67
CA ILE A 250 21.40 -2.46 -42.07
C ILE A 250 21.43 -0.93 -42.20
N ASP A 251 20.74 -0.22 -41.31
CA ASP A 251 20.66 1.24 -41.32
C ASP A 251 22.05 1.87 -41.07
N ASN A 252 22.77 1.43 -40.04
CA ASN A 252 24.09 2.00 -39.72
C ASN A 252 25.16 1.64 -40.77
N ILE A 253 25.13 0.43 -41.32
CA ILE A 253 25.99 0.07 -42.45
C ILE A 253 25.61 0.94 -43.66
N GLY A 254 24.32 1.04 -43.97
CA GLY A 254 23.80 1.88 -45.04
C GLY A 254 24.26 3.34 -44.96
N ILE A 255 24.21 3.94 -43.77
CA ILE A 255 24.73 5.29 -43.48
C ILE A 255 26.23 5.37 -43.83
N ILE A 256 27.04 4.44 -43.31
CA ILE A 256 28.48 4.41 -43.60
C ILE A 256 28.71 4.32 -45.12
N LEU A 257 27.98 3.44 -45.82
CA LEU A 257 28.15 3.23 -47.26
C LEU A 257 27.64 4.39 -48.13
N ALA A 258 26.53 5.03 -47.74
CA ALA A 258 25.82 5.99 -48.58
C ALA A 258 26.22 7.45 -48.28
N GLU A 259 26.63 7.75 -47.04
CA GLU A 259 26.88 9.12 -46.59
C GLU A 259 28.39 9.38 -46.40
N TYR A 260 29.10 8.49 -45.71
CA TYR A 260 30.49 8.75 -45.31
C TYR A 260 31.55 8.14 -46.24
N LEU A 261 31.30 6.97 -46.82
CA LEU A 261 32.24 6.22 -47.66
C LEU A 261 31.64 5.93 -49.05
N HIS A 262 30.87 6.87 -49.58
CA HIS A 262 30.14 6.73 -50.84
C HIS A 262 31.03 6.72 -52.10
N GLU A 263 32.26 7.22 -51.99
CA GLU A 263 33.25 7.29 -53.08
C GLU A 263 33.98 5.96 -53.36
N LEU A 264 33.83 4.96 -52.49
CA LEU A 264 34.23 3.57 -52.74
C LEU A 264 33.30 2.92 -53.79
N ARG A 265 33.38 3.38 -55.05
CA ARG A 265 32.62 2.82 -56.17
C ARG A 265 33.24 1.49 -56.64
N ASN A 266 32.57 0.39 -56.30
CA ASN A 266 32.62 -0.94 -56.97
C ASN A 266 33.97 -1.66 -57.17
N ALA A 267 35.15 -1.08 -56.90
CA ALA A 267 36.39 -1.66 -57.45
C ALA A 267 37.19 -2.64 -56.57
N ASP A 268 37.01 -2.72 -55.24
CA ASP A 268 37.93 -3.55 -54.41
C ASP A 268 37.29 -4.41 -53.31
N ILE A 269 35.96 -4.42 -53.15
CA ILE A 269 35.28 -5.19 -52.08
C ILE A 269 34.39 -6.24 -52.73
N ASN A 270 35.03 -7.29 -53.23
CA ASN A 270 34.36 -8.47 -53.79
C ASN A 270 33.74 -9.30 -52.65
N TYR A 271 32.60 -8.84 -52.12
CA TYR A 271 31.76 -9.61 -51.20
C TYR A 271 30.49 -10.05 -51.94
N PRO A 272 30.24 -11.37 -52.10
CA PRO A 272 29.10 -11.88 -52.85
C PRO A 272 27.77 -11.35 -52.33
N ALA A 273 26.81 -11.13 -53.22
CA ALA A 273 25.42 -10.90 -52.85
C ALA A 273 24.89 -12.02 -51.93
N GLU A 274 23.99 -11.67 -51.01
CA GLU A 274 23.39 -12.59 -50.05
C GLU A 274 21.88 -12.70 -50.24
N LYS A 275 21.39 -13.94 -50.22
CA LYS A 275 19.98 -14.28 -50.43
C LYS A 275 19.03 -13.64 -49.41
N PHE A 276 19.47 -13.40 -48.18
CA PHE A 276 18.61 -12.79 -47.14
C PHE A 276 18.20 -11.35 -47.49
N MET A 277 19.01 -10.62 -48.27
CA MET A 277 18.66 -9.28 -48.75
C MET A 277 17.56 -9.36 -49.81
N ASP A 278 17.60 -10.37 -50.67
CA ASP A 278 16.56 -10.63 -51.66
C ASP A 278 15.24 -11.00 -50.96
N GLU A 279 15.30 -11.82 -49.92
CA GLU A 279 14.13 -12.17 -49.11
C GLU A 279 13.52 -10.95 -48.42
N LEU A 280 14.33 -10.01 -47.92
CA LEU A 280 13.85 -8.75 -47.36
C LEU A 280 13.21 -7.86 -48.43
N ALA A 281 13.81 -7.75 -49.63
CA ALA A 281 13.25 -6.98 -50.74
C ALA A 281 11.92 -7.57 -51.24
N GLN A 282 11.85 -8.90 -51.41
CA GLN A 282 10.62 -9.61 -51.77
C GLN A 282 9.52 -9.44 -50.73
N TRP A 283 9.87 -9.48 -49.45
CA TRP A 283 8.92 -9.21 -48.37
C TRP A 283 8.31 -7.80 -48.47
N ARG A 284 9.13 -6.78 -48.76
CA ARG A 284 8.62 -5.42 -49.00
C ARG A 284 7.76 -5.33 -50.25
N ILE A 285 8.15 -5.96 -51.35
CA ILE A 285 7.34 -6.00 -52.57
C ILE A 285 5.97 -6.58 -52.27
N LYS A 286 5.89 -7.71 -51.55
CA LYS A 286 4.62 -8.33 -51.17
C LYS A 286 3.71 -7.40 -50.36
N ASP A 287 4.28 -6.68 -49.40
CA ASP A 287 3.52 -5.69 -48.61
C ASP A 287 3.00 -4.54 -49.48
N LEU A 288 3.80 -4.06 -50.42
CA LEU A 288 3.41 -2.99 -51.34
C LEU A 288 2.36 -3.46 -52.36
N GLU A 289 2.47 -4.70 -52.86
CA GLU A 289 1.49 -5.33 -53.74
C GLU A 289 0.14 -5.55 -53.04
N LEU A 290 0.15 -5.82 -51.73
CA LEU A 290 -1.06 -5.89 -50.91
C LEU A 290 -1.79 -4.54 -50.87
N ILE A 291 -1.05 -3.43 -50.73
CA ILE A 291 -1.59 -2.07 -50.79
C ILE A 291 -2.17 -1.79 -52.18
N VAL A 292 -1.42 -2.10 -53.26
CA VAL A 292 -1.88 -1.91 -54.64
C VAL A 292 -3.16 -2.70 -54.91
N SER A 293 -3.21 -3.98 -54.52
CA SER A 293 -4.38 -4.84 -54.69
C SER A 293 -5.61 -4.31 -53.94
N ASN A 294 -5.42 -3.74 -52.75
CA ASN A 294 -6.51 -3.13 -51.99
C ASN A 294 -7.08 -1.88 -52.67
N TRP A 295 -6.23 -1.04 -53.22
CA TRP A 295 -6.63 0.15 -53.97
C TRP A 295 -7.31 -0.20 -55.31
N ASP A 296 -6.84 -1.24 -56.00
CA ASP A 296 -7.47 -1.74 -57.23
C ASP A 296 -8.87 -2.34 -56.94
N ALA A 297 -9.09 -2.94 -55.76
CA ALA A 297 -10.36 -3.55 -55.37
C ALA A 297 -11.41 -2.56 -54.81
N ASN A 298 -11.00 -1.53 -54.08
CA ASN A 298 -11.91 -0.64 -53.36
C ASN A 298 -12.05 0.77 -53.98
N GLY A 299 -11.37 1.02 -55.11
CA GLY A 299 -11.29 2.32 -55.75
C GLY A 299 -10.25 3.22 -55.09
N ALA A 300 -9.34 3.78 -55.89
CA ALA A 300 -8.33 4.71 -55.38
C ALA A 300 -9.00 5.99 -54.85
N PRO A 301 -8.80 6.38 -53.58
CA PRO A 301 -9.17 7.73 -53.15
C PRO A 301 -8.32 8.76 -53.92
N GLU A 302 -8.69 10.04 -53.88
CA GLU A 302 -8.17 11.20 -54.67
C GLU A 302 -6.62 11.41 -54.75
N LYS A 303 -5.78 10.49 -54.26
CA LYS A 303 -4.32 10.56 -54.19
C LYS A 303 -3.61 9.59 -55.15
N GLN A 304 -3.79 9.77 -56.46
CA GLN A 304 -3.08 8.98 -57.50
C GLN A 304 -1.55 9.01 -57.35
N GLU A 305 -0.99 10.10 -56.79
CA GLU A 305 0.45 10.25 -56.54
C GLU A 305 1.00 9.23 -55.52
N ASN A 306 0.23 8.87 -54.49
CA ASN A 306 0.64 7.87 -53.50
C ASN A 306 0.63 6.45 -54.10
N LEU A 307 -0.34 6.16 -54.97
CA LEU A 307 -0.39 4.90 -55.73
C LEU A 307 0.80 4.77 -56.67
N GLN A 308 1.14 5.85 -57.36
CA GLN A 308 2.31 5.89 -58.22
C GLN A 308 3.61 5.74 -57.41
N ALA A 309 3.72 6.40 -56.25
CA ALA A 309 4.85 6.25 -55.36
C ALA A 309 5.03 4.80 -54.86
N VAL A 310 3.96 4.12 -54.45
CA VAL A 310 4.01 2.69 -54.05
C VAL A 310 4.42 1.80 -55.23
N LYS A 311 3.83 2.01 -56.43
CA LYS A 311 4.19 1.26 -57.64
C LYS A 311 5.64 1.50 -58.09
N ASP A 312 6.14 2.72 -57.96
CA ASP A 312 7.53 3.04 -58.26
C ASP A 312 8.49 2.49 -57.20
N THR A 313 8.06 2.43 -55.94
CA THR A 313 8.80 1.74 -54.86
C THR A 313 8.95 0.25 -55.15
N ILE A 314 7.90 -0.40 -55.66
CA ILE A 314 7.97 -1.81 -56.10
C ILE A 314 9.06 -1.96 -57.17
N LYS A 315 9.12 -1.08 -58.17
CA LYS A 315 10.18 -1.10 -59.20
C LYS A 315 11.58 -0.89 -58.60
N LEU A 316 11.70 -0.02 -57.59
CA LEU A 316 12.98 0.20 -56.89
C LEU A 316 13.42 -1.05 -56.12
N TYR A 317 12.52 -1.74 -55.41
CA TYR A 317 12.86 -3.03 -54.78
C TYR A 317 13.12 -4.12 -55.81
N GLN A 318 12.42 -4.11 -56.95
CA GLN A 318 12.73 -5.01 -58.08
C GLN A 318 14.14 -4.75 -58.61
N THR A 319 14.67 -3.51 -58.52
CA THR A 319 16.08 -3.22 -58.88
C THR A 319 17.08 -3.92 -57.96
N VAL A 320 16.73 -4.11 -56.67
CA VAL A 320 17.51 -4.97 -55.74
C VAL A 320 17.50 -6.44 -56.22
N LEU A 321 16.43 -6.87 -56.89
CA LEU A 321 16.25 -8.26 -57.39
C LEU A 321 16.70 -8.50 -58.84
N SER A 322 16.74 -7.49 -59.72
CA SER A 322 16.78 -7.66 -61.18
C SER A 322 18.06 -7.18 -61.88
N THR A 323 19.24 -7.31 -61.27
CA THR A 323 20.54 -7.16 -61.96
C THR A 323 21.33 -8.46 -61.93
N ASN A 324 20.89 -9.40 -62.77
CA ASN A 324 21.43 -10.74 -62.93
C ASN A 324 22.70 -10.73 -63.82
N THR A 325 23.71 -9.95 -63.46
CA THR A 325 25.05 -9.99 -64.06
C THR A 325 26.07 -10.15 -62.95
N GLU A 326 27.22 -10.74 -63.26
CA GLU A 326 28.30 -11.22 -62.37
C GLU A 326 28.93 -10.15 -61.41
N ASN A 327 28.28 -9.00 -61.21
CA ASN A 327 28.75 -7.83 -60.47
C ASN A 327 27.89 -7.42 -59.24
N GLN A 328 26.87 -8.19 -58.84
CA GLN A 328 26.07 -7.85 -57.65
C GLN A 328 26.82 -8.20 -56.36
N THR A 329 27.17 -7.17 -55.58
CA THR A 329 27.84 -7.30 -54.28
C THR A 329 26.88 -7.01 -53.13
N LEU A 330 27.15 -7.56 -51.95
CA LEU A 330 26.38 -7.25 -50.74
C LEU A 330 26.39 -5.74 -50.42
N TYR A 331 27.46 -5.02 -50.80
CA TYR A 331 27.54 -3.56 -50.75
C TYR A 331 26.36 -2.90 -51.49
N ASN A 332 26.10 -3.32 -52.74
CA ASN A 332 25.03 -2.73 -53.56
C ASN A 332 23.64 -3.12 -53.04
N GLN A 333 23.47 -4.35 -52.53
CA GLN A 333 22.20 -4.77 -51.91
C GLN A 333 21.86 -3.94 -50.66
N VAL A 334 22.81 -3.80 -49.72
CA VAL A 334 22.60 -3.04 -48.47
C VAL A 334 22.38 -1.56 -48.75
N LYS A 335 23.23 -0.94 -49.58
CA LYS A 335 23.12 0.48 -49.94
C LYS A 335 21.78 0.81 -50.60
N THR A 336 21.36 -0.02 -51.57
CA THR A 336 20.10 0.20 -52.29
C THR A 336 18.91 -0.02 -51.39
N PHE A 337 18.90 -1.11 -50.61
CA PHE A 337 17.83 -1.41 -49.67
C PHE A 337 17.68 -0.32 -48.60
N TYR A 338 18.78 0.13 -47.97
CA TYR A 338 18.78 1.26 -47.02
C TYR A 338 18.20 2.53 -47.65
N SER A 339 18.64 2.87 -48.87
CA SER A 339 18.19 4.06 -49.57
C SER A 339 16.68 4.04 -49.85
N ILE A 340 16.11 2.87 -50.17
CA ILE A 340 14.68 2.71 -50.40
C ILE A 340 13.91 2.76 -49.05
N GLU A 341 14.41 2.09 -48.01
CA GLU A 341 13.78 2.10 -46.69
C GLU A 341 13.72 3.53 -46.12
N LEU A 342 14.83 4.28 -46.17
CA LEU A 342 14.92 5.64 -45.66
C LEU A 342 14.07 6.64 -46.46
N ASN A 343 14.23 6.66 -47.79
CA ASN A 343 13.65 7.72 -48.60
C ASN A 343 12.18 7.45 -48.94
N VAL A 344 11.75 6.20 -48.88
CA VAL A 344 10.42 5.82 -49.37
C VAL A 344 9.61 5.09 -48.29
N TRP A 345 10.11 3.99 -47.73
CA TRP A 345 9.33 3.21 -46.76
C TRP A 345 9.00 3.99 -45.49
N TYR A 346 10.01 4.55 -44.78
CA TYR A 346 9.78 5.27 -43.52
C TYR A 346 9.06 6.61 -43.70
N ARG A 347 9.25 7.27 -44.85
CA ARG A 347 8.66 8.58 -45.12
C ARG A 347 7.23 8.49 -45.64
N ALA A 348 6.91 7.47 -46.43
CA ALA A 348 5.66 7.43 -47.19
C ALA A 348 4.73 6.26 -46.85
N ILE A 349 5.23 5.17 -46.28
CA ILE A 349 4.47 3.90 -46.15
C ILE A 349 4.30 3.43 -44.70
N GLN A 350 5.35 3.50 -43.88
CA GLN A 350 5.29 3.04 -42.48
C GLN A 350 4.61 4.07 -41.59
N ASN A 351 3.82 3.61 -40.61
CA ASN A 351 3.33 4.46 -39.53
C ASN A 351 4.51 5.00 -38.68
N PRO A 352 4.61 6.32 -38.44
CA PRO A 352 5.69 6.89 -37.64
C PRO A 352 5.58 6.58 -36.14
N PHE A 353 4.39 6.21 -35.65
CA PHE A 353 4.12 5.95 -34.23
C PHE A 353 4.12 4.45 -33.87
N THR A 354 4.00 3.56 -34.86
CA THR A 354 3.90 2.10 -34.63
C THR A 354 4.84 1.32 -35.54
N PHE A 355 5.74 0.55 -34.92
CA PHE A 355 6.70 -0.26 -35.65
C PHE A 355 6.02 -1.48 -36.27
N GLY A 356 5.96 -1.53 -37.60
CA GLY A 356 5.37 -2.66 -38.33
C GLY A 356 3.89 -2.52 -38.69
N ASP A 357 3.32 -1.33 -38.58
CA ASP A 357 2.02 -1.00 -39.17
C ASP A 357 2.23 -0.05 -40.37
N PHE A 358 1.26 -0.07 -41.28
CA PHE A 358 1.16 0.89 -42.36
C PHE A 358 0.62 2.24 -41.85
N ASP A 359 0.97 3.34 -42.52
CA ASP A 359 0.30 4.63 -42.30
C ASP A 359 -1.09 4.61 -42.95
N TYR A 360 -2.06 4.07 -42.21
CA TYR A 360 -3.44 3.88 -42.65
C TYR A 360 -4.10 5.17 -43.17
N ASN A 361 -3.79 6.31 -42.55
CA ASN A 361 -4.39 7.59 -42.91
C ASN A 361 -3.75 8.17 -44.18
N LYS A 362 -2.43 8.05 -44.31
CA LYS A 362 -1.70 8.53 -45.49
C LYS A 362 -1.96 7.68 -46.73
N LEU A 363 -2.04 6.36 -46.54
CA LEU A 363 -2.30 5.39 -47.59
C LEU A 363 -3.80 5.13 -47.83
N ALA A 364 -4.69 5.61 -46.95
CA ALA A 364 -6.13 5.38 -47.06
C ALA A 364 -6.49 3.89 -47.27
N ILE A 365 -5.88 3.02 -46.46
CA ILE A 365 -6.12 1.57 -46.44
C ILE A 365 -6.76 1.15 -45.10
N PRO A 366 -7.50 0.02 -45.03
CA PRO A 366 -8.15 -0.42 -43.80
C PRO A 366 -7.15 -0.68 -42.66
N GLN A 367 -7.52 -0.32 -41.42
CA GLN A 367 -6.71 -0.61 -40.22
C GLN A 367 -6.52 -2.12 -39.96
N THR A 368 -7.37 -2.96 -40.57
CA THR A 368 -7.26 -4.41 -40.53
C THR A 368 -6.11 -4.94 -41.39
N MET A 369 -5.59 -4.15 -42.34
CA MET A 369 -4.43 -4.51 -43.13
C MET A 369 -3.16 -4.43 -42.28
N LYS A 370 -2.35 -5.48 -42.30
CA LYS A 370 -1.12 -5.56 -41.50
C LYS A 370 0.06 -5.90 -42.40
N VAL A 371 1.22 -5.37 -42.03
CA VAL A 371 2.50 -5.72 -42.66
C VAL A 371 2.69 -7.24 -42.52
N SER A 372 3.13 -7.88 -43.59
CA SER A 372 3.35 -9.32 -43.62
C SER A 372 4.35 -9.75 -42.55
N GLU A 373 4.25 -11.01 -42.12
CA GLU A 373 5.21 -11.59 -41.18
C GLU A 373 6.65 -11.49 -41.70
N TYR A 374 7.57 -11.14 -40.78
CA TYR A 374 8.97 -10.92 -41.08
C TYR A 374 9.65 -12.20 -41.65
N PRO A 375 10.37 -12.10 -42.79
CA PRO A 375 10.81 -13.28 -43.55
C PRO A 375 11.98 -14.02 -42.89
N LEU A 376 12.85 -13.31 -42.17
CA LEU A 376 14.09 -13.86 -41.60
C LEU A 376 13.89 -14.48 -40.21
N SER A 377 12.83 -15.26 -40.03
CA SER A 377 12.42 -15.81 -38.72
C SER A 377 12.92 -17.23 -38.44
N ALA A 378 13.80 -17.79 -39.29
CA ALA A 378 14.31 -19.16 -39.19
C ALA A 378 13.21 -20.25 -39.03
N LYS A 379 12.00 -19.96 -39.52
CA LYS A 379 10.84 -20.83 -39.33
C LYS A 379 10.86 -22.01 -40.29
N ILE A 380 10.23 -23.10 -39.90
CA ILE A 380 10.01 -24.25 -40.80
C ILE A 380 9.29 -23.76 -42.07
N ASN A 381 9.89 -24.01 -43.23
CA ASN A 381 9.31 -23.63 -44.52
C ASN A 381 8.88 -24.85 -45.38
N ASP A 382 9.14 -26.06 -44.88
CA ASP A 382 8.57 -27.28 -45.44
C ASP A 382 7.16 -27.51 -44.87
N GLN A 383 6.15 -27.32 -45.73
CA GLN A 383 4.75 -27.41 -45.33
C GLN A 383 4.37 -28.83 -44.86
N ASN A 384 4.90 -29.87 -45.51
CA ASN A 384 4.58 -31.26 -45.14
C ASN A 384 5.12 -31.60 -43.75
N VAL A 385 6.36 -31.17 -43.47
CA VAL A 385 6.98 -31.33 -42.14
C VAL A 385 6.22 -30.51 -41.10
N PHE A 386 5.85 -29.27 -41.42
CA PHE A 386 5.07 -28.43 -40.52
C PHE A 386 3.71 -29.05 -40.19
N ASP A 387 2.98 -29.57 -41.18
CA ASP A 387 1.67 -30.19 -40.98
C ASP A 387 1.80 -31.45 -40.11
N GLN A 388 2.80 -32.29 -40.38
CA GLN A 388 3.10 -33.47 -39.57
C GLN A 388 3.37 -33.12 -38.10
N LEU A 389 4.24 -32.15 -37.86
CA LEU A 389 4.58 -31.69 -36.51
C LEU A 389 3.42 -30.98 -35.84
N SER A 390 2.59 -30.25 -36.59
CA SER A 390 1.39 -29.58 -36.08
C SER A 390 0.39 -30.57 -35.53
N VAL A 391 0.17 -31.70 -36.21
CA VAL A 391 -0.70 -32.78 -35.69
C VAL A 391 -0.15 -33.34 -34.38
N ALA A 392 1.16 -33.54 -34.27
CA ALA A 392 1.79 -34.01 -33.04
C ALA A 392 1.66 -32.98 -31.90
N ALA A 393 1.94 -31.71 -32.17
CA ALA A 393 1.80 -30.63 -31.20
C ALA A 393 0.35 -30.45 -30.72
N GLN A 394 -0.64 -30.53 -31.63
CA GLN A 394 -2.06 -30.43 -31.29
C GLN A 394 -2.52 -31.52 -30.32
N LYS A 395 -1.98 -32.75 -30.43
CA LYS A 395 -2.28 -33.82 -29.47
C LYS A 395 -1.85 -33.44 -28.05
N VAL A 396 -0.71 -32.79 -27.88
CA VAL A 396 -0.23 -32.32 -26.57
C VAL A 396 -1.03 -31.10 -26.12
N ILE A 397 -1.35 -30.15 -27.01
CA ILE A 397 -2.19 -28.98 -26.71
C ILE A 397 -3.57 -29.39 -26.19
N ALA A 398 -4.19 -30.42 -26.76
CA ALA A 398 -5.47 -30.94 -26.28
C ALA A 398 -5.39 -31.45 -24.83
N LYS A 399 -4.23 -31.99 -24.40
CA LYS A 399 -3.99 -32.39 -23.00
C LYS A 399 -3.88 -31.18 -22.08
N PHE A 400 -3.20 -30.11 -22.51
CA PHE A 400 -3.17 -28.83 -21.79
C PHE A 400 -4.60 -28.28 -21.58
N GLN A 401 -5.40 -28.24 -22.66
CA GLN A 401 -6.81 -27.82 -22.59
C GLN A 401 -7.63 -28.69 -21.63
N THR A 402 -7.42 -30.00 -21.66
CA THR A 402 -8.09 -30.94 -20.74
C THR A 402 -7.69 -30.68 -19.29
N LEU A 403 -6.39 -30.55 -19.00
CA LEU A 403 -5.90 -30.23 -17.65
C LEU A 403 -6.51 -28.93 -17.13
N TYR A 404 -6.50 -27.88 -17.96
CA TYR A 404 -7.08 -26.59 -17.61
C TYR A 404 -8.57 -26.71 -17.33
N THR A 405 -9.35 -27.27 -18.25
CA THR A 405 -10.81 -27.33 -18.12
C THR A 405 -11.31 -28.26 -17.02
N THR A 406 -10.59 -29.34 -16.71
CA THR A 406 -11.05 -30.36 -15.75
C THR A 406 -10.52 -30.17 -14.33
N LYS A 407 -9.37 -29.49 -14.17
CA LYS A 407 -8.70 -29.33 -12.86
C LYS A 407 -8.25 -27.90 -12.62
N ALA A 408 -7.52 -27.30 -13.57
CA ALA A 408 -6.71 -26.12 -13.28
C ALA A 408 -7.44 -24.77 -13.39
N LYS A 409 -8.60 -24.72 -14.04
CA LYS A 409 -9.34 -23.47 -14.30
C LYS A 409 -9.64 -22.68 -13.02
N ASP A 410 -9.99 -23.39 -11.95
CA ASP A 410 -10.46 -22.82 -10.69
C ASP A 410 -9.32 -22.49 -9.71
N TYR A 411 -8.05 -22.59 -10.14
CA TYR A 411 -6.92 -22.24 -9.27
C TYR A 411 -5.73 -21.64 -10.02
N LEU A 412 -5.47 -22.02 -11.27
CA LEU A 412 -4.27 -21.60 -12.00
C LEU A 412 -4.25 -20.10 -12.31
N ASN A 413 -5.42 -19.47 -12.32
CA ASN A 413 -5.57 -18.03 -12.46
C ASN A 413 -5.35 -17.25 -11.15
N SER A 414 -5.35 -17.94 -10.00
CA SER A 414 -5.07 -17.34 -8.70
C SER A 414 -3.63 -16.84 -8.64
N VAL A 415 -3.40 -15.77 -7.87
CA VAL A 415 -2.05 -15.28 -7.56
C VAL A 415 -1.16 -16.36 -6.94
N ALA A 416 -1.73 -17.31 -6.20
CA ALA A 416 -1.03 -18.44 -5.58
C ALA A 416 -0.30 -19.32 -6.60
N TYR A 417 -0.75 -19.34 -7.86
CA TYR A 417 -0.22 -20.18 -8.93
C TYR A 417 0.55 -19.40 -10.00
N GLY A 418 0.91 -18.14 -9.77
CA GLY A 418 1.54 -17.27 -10.78
C GLY A 418 2.75 -17.89 -11.50
N LYS A 419 3.65 -18.55 -10.76
CA LYS A 419 4.81 -19.27 -11.32
C LYS A 419 4.42 -20.48 -12.18
N LEU A 420 3.49 -21.30 -11.69
CA LEU A 420 2.98 -22.48 -12.41
C LEU A 420 2.21 -22.05 -13.68
N TYR A 421 1.42 -20.98 -13.59
CA TYR A 421 0.76 -20.37 -14.74
C TYR A 421 1.77 -19.87 -15.79
N ALA A 422 2.86 -19.21 -15.37
CA ALA A 422 3.91 -18.78 -16.28
C ALA A 422 4.58 -19.97 -16.99
N LYS A 423 4.92 -21.05 -16.26
CA LYS A 423 5.43 -22.30 -16.84
C LYS A 423 4.42 -22.92 -17.82
N TYR A 424 3.13 -22.96 -17.44
CA TYR A 424 2.06 -23.49 -18.28
C TYR A 424 1.95 -22.73 -19.61
N ILE A 425 1.93 -21.39 -19.55
CA ILE A 425 1.88 -20.54 -20.75
C ILE A 425 3.13 -20.69 -21.59
N TYR A 426 4.32 -20.73 -20.98
CA TYR A 426 5.59 -20.92 -21.68
C TYR A 426 5.61 -22.22 -22.51
N LEU A 427 5.19 -23.34 -21.91
CA LEU A 427 5.10 -24.63 -22.60
C LEU A 427 4.06 -24.61 -23.73
N LEU A 428 2.91 -23.96 -23.50
CA LEU A 428 1.87 -23.79 -24.51
C LEU A 428 2.37 -22.94 -25.69
N VAL A 429 3.17 -21.89 -25.45
CA VAL A 429 3.79 -21.08 -26.51
C VAL A 429 4.79 -21.92 -27.29
N LYS A 430 5.64 -22.72 -26.63
CA LYS A 430 6.55 -23.67 -27.31
C LYS A 430 5.80 -24.63 -28.24
N LEU A 431 4.66 -25.16 -27.83
CA LEU A 431 3.84 -26.05 -28.66
C LEU A 431 3.13 -25.32 -29.81
N THR A 432 2.61 -24.12 -29.57
CA THR A 432 1.83 -23.37 -30.58
C THR A 432 2.70 -22.60 -31.56
N LYS A 433 3.96 -22.32 -31.20
CA LYS A 433 4.95 -21.57 -31.99
C LYS A 433 6.21 -22.38 -32.30
N PHE A 434 6.13 -23.72 -32.22
CA PHE A 434 7.26 -24.63 -32.44
C PHE A 434 8.00 -24.40 -33.77
N GLN A 435 7.31 -23.92 -34.81
CA GLN A 435 7.93 -23.65 -36.11
C GLN A 435 9.10 -22.66 -36.04
N PHE A 436 9.16 -21.81 -35.01
CA PHE A 436 10.23 -20.83 -34.80
C PHE A 436 11.39 -21.38 -33.94
N THR A 437 11.28 -22.60 -33.39
CA THR A 437 12.35 -23.20 -32.59
C THR A 437 13.48 -23.64 -33.48
N THR A 438 14.68 -23.07 -33.31
CA THR A 438 15.86 -23.33 -34.17
C THR A 438 16.78 -24.44 -33.66
N SER A 439 16.67 -24.81 -32.38
CA SER A 439 17.48 -25.86 -31.75
C SER A 439 17.14 -27.29 -32.19
N ASN A 440 15.92 -27.52 -32.70
CA ASN A 440 15.48 -28.80 -33.22
C ASN A 440 15.74 -28.85 -34.73
N VAL A 441 16.64 -29.73 -35.18
CA VAL A 441 17.10 -29.74 -36.59
C VAL A 441 16.45 -30.85 -37.42
N THR A 442 15.85 -31.84 -36.77
CA THR A 442 15.12 -32.96 -37.38
C THR A 442 13.67 -33.07 -36.89
N VAL A 443 12.83 -33.82 -37.62
CA VAL A 443 11.45 -34.13 -37.19
C VAL A 443 11.43 -34.85 -35.83
N ASN A 444 12.36 -35.77 -35.61
CA ASN A 444 12.46 -36.53 -34.36
C ASN A 444 12.83 -35.64 -33.17
N ASP A 445 13.67 -34.61 -33.35
CA ASP A 445 13.98 -33.65 -32.28
C ASP A 445 12.72 -32.94 -31.78
N PHE A 446 11.82 -32.56 -32.70
CA PHE A 446 10.54 -31.96 -32.35
C PHE A 446 9.60 -32.94 -31.67
N LEU A 447 9.45 -34.16 -32.21
CA LEU A 447 8.60 -35.18 -31.60
C LEU A 447 9.05 -35.50 -30.17
N TYR A 448 10.37 -35.60 -29.96
CA TYR A 448 10.95 -35.75 -28.64
C TYR A 448 10.67 -34.54 -27.74
N SER A 449 10.90 -33.32 -28.24
CA SER A 449 10.59 -32.09 -27.48
C SER A 449 9.12 -32.03 -27.07
N PHE A 450 8.20 -32.50 -27.91
CA PHE A 450 6.77 -32.56 -27.58
C PHE A 450 6.47 -33.63 -26.52
N GLN A 451 7.14 -34.78 -26.57
CA GLN A 451 7.04 -35.80 -25.53
C GLN A 451 7.58 -35.32 -24.19
N GLU A 452 8.67 -34.56 -24.17
CA GLU A 452 9.19 -33.97 -22.94
C GLU A 452 8.21 -32.94 -22.37
N ILE A 453 7.63 -32.07 -23.21
CA ILE A 453 6.58 -31.13 -22.77
C ILE A 453 5.34 -31.90 -22.25
N GLU A 454 5.00 -33.04 -22.85
CA GLU A 454 3.92 -33.90 -22.40
C GLU A 454 4.23 -34.55 -21.03
N LYS A 455 5.48 -34.95 -20.77
CA LYS A 455 5.93 -35.42 -19.46
C LYS A 455 5.89 -34.29 -18.42
N GLU A 456 6.40 -33.11 -18.77
CA GLU A 456 6.33 -31.93 -17.90
C GLU A 456 4.86 -31.60 -17.54
N LEU A 457 3.93 -31.75 -18.48
CA LEU A 457 2.50 -31.58 -18.22
C LEU A 457 1.97 -32.61 -17.20
N ALA A 458 2.46 -33.86 -17.23
CA ALA A 458 2.09 -34.88 -16.26
C ALA A 458 2.68 -34.60 -14.86
N GLU A 459 3.76 -33.84 -14.78
CA GLU A 459 4.41 -33.44 -13.52
C GLU A 459 3.71 -32.25 -12.83
N PHE A 460 2.86 -31.48 -13.52
CA PHE A 460 2.15 -30.33 -12.93
C PHE A 460 1.29 -30.67 -11.70
N ASP A 461 0.67 -31.84 -11.66
CA ASP A 461 -0.09 -32.31 -10.49
C ASP A 461 0.83 -32.57 -9.29
N LYS A 462 2.05 -33.07 -9.55
CA LYS A 462 3.08 -33.30 -8.53
C LYS A 462 3.68 -31.98 -8.05
N ASP A 463 3.95 -31.05 -8.96
CA ASP A 463 4.44 -29.70 -8.64
C ASP A 463 3.43 -28.98 -7.73
N THR A 464 2.13 -29.10 -8.02
CA THR A 464 1.05 -28.54 -7.17
C THR A 464 1.04 -29.13 -5.75
N THR A 465 1.28 -30.44 -5.62
CA THR A 465 1.36 -31.11 -4.31
C THR A 465 2.63 -30.69 -3.53
N ASN A 466 3.75 -30.52 -4.24
CA ASN A 466 4.99 -30.04 -3.66
C ASN A 466 4.86 -28.58 -3.17
N GLU A 467 4.24 -27.70 -3.97
CA GLU A 467 3.91 -26.33 -3.57
C GLU A 467 3.03 -26.30 -2.32
N LEU A 468 1.95 -27.10 -2.28
CA LEU A 468 1.10 -27.23 -1.10
C LEU A 468 1.91 -27.63 0.15
N THR A 469 2.74 -28.66 0.02
CA THR A 469 3.58 -29.15 1.12
C THR A 469 4.59 -28.08 1.56
N GLY A 470 5.15 -27.33 0.60
CA GLY A 470 6.03 -26.19 0.86
C GLY A 470 5.35 -25.12 1.70
N TYR A 471 4.15 -24.68 1.29
CA TYR A 471 3.36 -23.70 2.04
C TYR A 471 2.95 -24.22 3.42
N GLN A 472 2.51 -25.47 3.54
CA GLN A 472 2.18 -26.09 4.84
C GLN A 472 3.38 -26.12 5.80
N ASN A 473 4.57 -26.44 5.29
CA ASN A 473 5.80 -26.40 6.08
C ASN A 473 6.17 -24.97 6.51
N GLU A 474 6.02 -23.99 5.62
CA GLU A 474 6.25 -22.58 5.96
C GLU A 474 5.26 -22.11 7.03
N ILE A 475 3.97 -22.41 6.87
CA ILE A 475 2.91 -22.13 7.85
C ILE A 475 3.25 -22.75 9.21
N ALA A 476 3.61 -24.04 9.25
CA ALA A 476 3.97 -24.73 10.50
C ALA A 476 5.22 -24.13 11.17
N SER A 477 6.18 -23.61 10.39
CA SER A 477 7.36 -22.92 10.90
C SER A 477 7.03 -21.54 11.49
N MET A 478 6.03 -20.86 10.93
CA MET A 478 5.57 -19.55 11.37
C MET A 478 4.61 -19.65 12.56
N LEU A 479 3.74 -20.67 12.58
CA LEU A 479 2.70 -20.85 13.57
C LEU A 479 2.45 -22.34 13.88
N ASN A 480 2.80 -22.76 15.10
CA ASN A 480 2.36 -24.02 15.68
C ASN A 480 1.65 -23.74 17.02
N PHE A 481 0.33 -23.59 16.96
CA PHE A 481 -0.48 -23.25 18.13
C PHE A 481 -0.50 -24.34 19.20
N SER A 482 -0.52 -25.62 18.78
CA SER A 482 -0.51 -26.77 19.69
C SER A 482 0.81 -26.89 20.46
N GLY A 483 1.92 -26.65 19.77
CA GLY A 483 3.25 -26.59 20.38
C GLY A 483 3.52 -25.28 21.13
N ARG A 484 2.74 -24.23 20.88
CA ARG A 484 2.99 -22.84 21.31
C ARG A 484 4.37 -22.35 20.85
N THR A 485 4.74 -22.69 19.63
CA THR A 485 6.05 -22.42 19.00
C THR A 485 5.85 -21.88 17.59
N GLY A 486 6.91 -21.34 16.98
CA GLY A 486 6.91 -20.87 15.60
C GLY A 486 7.19 -19.38 15.54
N THR A 487 7.81 -18.90 14.46
CA THR A 487 8.45 -17.57 14.44
C THR A 487 7.50 -16.43 14.77
N VAL A 488 6.27 -16.44 14.26
CA VAL A 488 5.26 -15.40 14.51
C VAL A 488 4.68 -15.51 15.92
N TYR A 489 4.37 -16.73 16.35
CA TYR A 489 3.83 -16.98 17.69
C TYR A 489 4.86 -16.64 18.78
N ASP A 490 6.12 -17.03 18.59
CA ASP A 490 7.21 -16.70 19.49
C ASP A 490 7.43 -15.19 19.56
N LYS A 491 7.42 -14.50 18.41
CA LYS A 491 7.50 -13.03 18.38
C LYS A 491 6.38 -12.40 19.21
N PHE A 492 5.11 -12.74 18.94
CA PHE A 492 3.96 -12.28 19.74
C PHE A 492 4.14 -12.55 21.24
N ARG A 493 4.57 -13.77 21.58
CA ARG A 493 4.77 -14.20 22.96
C ARG A 493 5.85 -13.38 23.66
N THR A 494 6.97 -13.12 22.99
CA THR A 494 8.14 -12.45 23.58
C THR A 494 8.05 -10.93 23.61
N THR A 495 7.22 -10.32 22.75
CA THR A 495 7.09 -8.86 22.68
C THR A 495 5.83 -8.39 23.41
N ILE A 496 4.66 -8.65 22.83
CA ILE A 496 3.37 -8.12 23.30
C ILE A 496 2.89 -8.85 24.55
N ASP A 497 2.84 -10.19 24.52
CA ASP A 497 2.26 -10.97 25.62
C ASP A 497 3.18 -10.99 26.85
N ALA A 498 4.50 -11.04 26.66
CA ALA A 498 5.46 -10.92 27.76
C ALA A 498 5.30 -9.58 28.50
N LYS A 499 5.24 -8.46 27.77
CA LYS A 499 5.08 -7.14 28.38
C LYS A 499 3.72 -6.95 29.05
N TYR A 500 2.65 -7.48 28.44
CA TYR A 500 1.35 -7.54 29.10
C TYR A 500 1.39 -8.29 30.44
N ARG A 501 2.04 -9.46 30.49
CA ARG A 501 2.14 -10.26 31.73
C ARG A 501 3.01 -9.58 32.78
N GLU A 502 4.13 -8.99 32.37
CA GLU A 502 5.01 -8.19 33.25
C GLU A 502 4.19 -7.11 33.96
N LEU A 503 3.44 -6.32 33.19
CA LEU A 503 2.58 -5.26 33.72
C LEU A 503 1.41 -5.83 34.54
N ASN A 504 0.81 -6.96 34.15
CA ASN A 504 -0.34 -7.54 34.88
C ASN A 504 0.00 -7.92 36.32
N VAL A 505 1.20 -8.45 36.56
CA VAL A 505 1.65 -8.88 37.91
C VAL A 505 1.85 -7.67 38.83
N GLU A 506 2.19 -6.50 38.29
CA GLU A 506 2.31 -5.26 39.08
C GLU A 506 0.95 -4.71 39.56
N PHE A 507 -0.17 -5.13 38.95
CA PHE A 507 -1.52 -4.59 39.22
C PHE A 507 -2.48 -5.57 39.89
N GLU A 508 -2.04 -6.77 40.29
CA GLU A 508 -2.85 -7.67 41.13
C GLU A 508 -3.00 -7.11 42.56
N GLY A 509 -3.79 -6.04 42.72
CA GLY A 509 -4.07 -5.40 44.02
C GLY A 509 -4.65 -3.97 43.99
N ASP A 510 -4.65 -3.28 42.85
CA ASP A 510 -5.08 -1.87 42.75
C ASP A 510 -6.01 -1.68 41.53
N GLU A 511 -7.21 -1.09 41.73
CA GLU A 511 -8.22 -0.86 40.67
C GLU A 511 -7.75 0.14 39.59
N SER A 512 -6.51 0.67 39.66
CA SER A 512 -5.96 1.70 38.77
C SER A 512 -4.85 1.20 37.82
N ALA A 513 -5.12 0.15 37.04
CA ALA A 513 -4.17 -0.35 36.04
C ALA A 513 -3.54 0.77 35.18
N SER A 514 -2.22 0.79 35.01
CA SER A 514 -1.52 1.85 34.28
C SER A 514 -2.03 2.03 32.85
N ALA A 515 -1.84 3.22 32.27
CA ALA A 515 -2.17 3.47 30.87
C ALA A 515 -1.44 2.49 29.94
N GLU A 516 -0.16 2.22 30.20
CA GLU A 516 0.64 1.24 29.45
C GLU A 516 0.03 -0.18 29.51
N PHE A 517 -0.40 -0.65 30.69
CA PHE A 517 -1.06 -1.95 30.82
C PHE A 517 -2.33 -2.05 29.95
N ARG A 518 -3.17 -1.01 29.94
CA ARG A 518 -4.42 -1.01 29.15
C ARG A 518 -4.14 -1.12 27.65
N GLU A 519 -3.12 -0.41 27.16
CA GLU A 519 -2.76 -0.43 25.74
C GLU A 519 -2.15 -1.78 25.33
N TYR A 520 -1.25 -2.37 26.14
CA TYR A 520 -0.74 -3.73 25.90
C TYR A 520 -1.83 -4.81 26.00
N LYS A 521 -2.81 -4.66 26.90
CA LYS A 521 -3.96 -5.56 27.00
C LYS A 521 -4.80 -5.55 25.71
N LYS A 522 -5.05 -4.38 25.13
CA LYS A 522 -5.75 -4.24 23.83
C LYS A 522 -4.95 -4.87 22.70
N ALA A 523 -3.66 -4.54 22.59
CA ALA A 523 -2.77 -5.09 21.57
C ALA A 523 -2.72 -6.62 21.64
N ARG A 524 -2.55 -7.18 22.85
CA ARG A 524 -2.58 -8.62 23.07
C ARG A 524 -3.91 -9.24 22.63
N THR A 525 -5.03 -8.65 23.02
CA THR A 525 -6.37 -9.17 22.71
C THR A 525 -6.60 -9.19 21.19
N TYR A 526 -6.25 -8.10 20.50
CA TYR A 526 -6.36 -8.00 19.05
C TYR A 526 -5.46 -9.01 18.33
N VAL A 527 -4.16 -9.05 18.64
CA VAL A 527 -3.21 -9.96 17.99
C VAL A 527 -3.54 -11.42 18.27
N PHE A 528 -3.86 -11.77 19.51
CA PHE A 528 -4.24 -13.13 19.86
C PHE A 528 -5.54 -13.57 19.16
N GLY A 529 -6.51 -12.66 19.05
CA GLY A 529 -7.74 -12.89 18.28
C GLY A 529 -7.45 -13.23 16.82
N GLN A 530 -6.65 -12.40 16.15
CA GLN A 530 -6.23 -12.62 14.76
C GLN A 530 -5.45 -13.93 14.59
N LEU A 531 -4.47 -14.22 15.46
CA LEU A 531 -3.73 -15.48 15.42
C LEU A 531 -4.64 -16.70 15.63
N SER A 532 -5.66 -16.60 16.48
CA SER A 532 -6.63 -17.67 16.69
C SER A 532 -7.55 -17.87 15.47
N GLU A 533 -7.91 -16.81 14.76
CA GLU A 533 -8.67 -16.88 13.50
C GLU A 533 -7.84 -17.53 12.40
N ILE A 534 -6.59 -17.07 12.24
CA ILE A 534 -5.64 -17.62 11.27
C ILE A 534 -5.40 -19.11 11.51
N ASN A 535 -5.26 -19.52 12.78
CA ASN A 535 -5.08 -20.93 13.12
C ASN A 535 -6.24 -21.83 12.64
N ARG A 536 -7.46 -21.28 12.56
CA ARG A 536 -8.66 -22.00 12.10
C ARG A 536 -8.81 -21.99 10.58
N MET A 537 -7.99 -21.22 9.85
CA MET A 537 -8.03 -21.21 8.39
C MET A 537 -7.60 -22.58 7.84
N PRO A 538 -8.31 -23.10 6.84
CA PRO A 538 -7.92 -24.33 6.16
C PRO A 538 -6.63 -24.13 5.35
N GLU A 539 -5.92 -25.22 5.11
CA GLU A 539 -4.66 -25.24 4.34
C GLU A 539 -4.56 -26.51 3.47
N ASP A 540 -5.70 -27.10 3.11
CA ASP A 540 -5.82 -28.36 2.38
C ASP A 540 -5.62 -28.21 0.86
N THR A 541 -5.66 -26.98 0.35
CA THR A 541 -5.37 -26.64 -1.05
C THR A 541 -4.32 -25.53 -1.10
N VAL A 542 -3.60 -25.40 -2.22
CA VAL A 542 -2.57 -24.36 -2.38
C VAL A 542 -3.15 -22.96 -2.17
N VAL A 543 -4.33 -22.67 -2.74
CA VAL A 543 -5.00 -21.37 -2.56
C VAL A 543 -5.24 -21.08 -1.08
N ARG A 544 -5.82 -22.03 -0.35
CA ARG A 544 -6.13 -21.87 1.08
C ARG A 544 -4.88 -21.80 1.95
N ALA A 545 -3.85 -22.58 1.62
CA ALA A 545 -2.55 -22.49 2.29
C ALA A 545 -1.89 -21.12 2.05
N VAL A 546 -1.94 -20.59 0.82
CA VAL A 546 -1.45 -19.25 0.50
C VAL A 546 -2.26 -18.17 1.22
N ASP A 547 -3.59 -18.27 1.29
CA ASP A 547 -4.43 -17.35 2.07
C ASP A 547 -3.98 -17.31 3.54
N LYS A 548 -3.81 -18.48 4.17
CA LYS A 548 -3.34 -18.59 5.55
C LYS A 548 -1.92 -18.06 5.73
N LEU A 549 -1.03 -18.31 4.77
CA LEU A 549 0.32 -17.78 4.78
C LEU A 549 0.35 -16.25 4.65
N ILE A 550 -0.47 -15.68 3.77
CA ILE A 550 -0.63 -14.23 3.62
C ILE A 550 -1.15 -13.62 4.92
N ALA A 551 -2.15 -14.25 5.56
CA ALA A 551 -2.65 -13.82 6.85
C ALA A 551 -1.57 -13.86 7.95
N LEU A 552 -0.72 -14.90 7.94
CA LEU A 552 0.43 -15.01 8.85
C LEU A 552 1.49 -13.93 8.61
N LYS A 553 1.81 -13.63 7.35
CA LYS A 553 2.74 -12.54 7.02
C LYS A 553 2.17 -11.17 7.39
N ARG A 554 0.86 -10.98 7.21
CA ARG A 554 0.14 -9.78 7.68
C ARG A 554 0.32 -9.59 9.18
N ILE A 555 -0.03 -10.60 9.97
CA ILE A 555 0.02 -10.47 11.44
C ILE A 555 1.47 -10.38 11.94
N ASP A 556 2.44 -11.01 11.27
CA ASP A 556 3.86 -10.84 11.59
C ASP A 556 4.34 -9.39 11.41
N SER A 557 3.95 -8.75 10.30
CA SER A 557 4.23 -7.33 10.06
C SER A 557 3.52 -6.43 11.07
N ILE A 558 2.26 -6.73 11.42
CA ILE A 558 1.51 -6.02 12.46
C ILE A 558 2.22 -6.12 13.81
N ILE A 559 2.56 -7.33 14.27
CA ILE A 559 3.26 -7.56 15.54
C ILE A 559 4.58 -6.79 15.56
N THR A 560 5.35 -6.88 14.49
CA THR A 560 6.64 -6.19 14.37
C THR A 560 6.45 -4.67 14.42
N THR A 561 5.43 -4.13 13.75
CA THR A 561 5.16 -2.69 13.72
C THR A 561 4.66 -2.19 15.07
N LEU A 562 3.74 -2.91 15.72
CA LEU A 562 3.26 -2.58 17.06
C LEU A 562 4.38 -2.60 18.10
N ASP A 563 5.22 -3.64 18.10
CA ASP A 563 6.38 -3.72 19.00
C ASP A 563 7.33 -2.53 18.81
N ASN A 564 7.61 -2.17 17.55
CA ASN A 564 8.44 -1.00 17.24
C ASN A 564 7.83 0.33 17.70
N LEU A 565 6.52 0.48 17.61
CA LEU A 565 5.84 1.70 18.04
C LEU A 565 5.79 1.82 19.57
N PHE A 566 5.46 0.73 20.28
CA PHE A 566 5.46 0.71 21.73
C PHE A 566 6.84 0.85 22.35
N THR A 567 7.90 0.47 21.64
CA THR A 567 9.29 0.61 22.10
C THR A 567 10.03 1.79 21.46
N TYR A 568 9.34 2.64 20.68
CA TYR A 568 9.96 3.68 19.85
C TYR A 568 10.92 4.60 20.63
N TYR A 569 10.43 5.25 21.69
CA TYR A 569 11.24 6.19 22.46
C TYR A 569 12.45 5.52 23.13
N LYS A 570 12.25 4.28 23.64
CA LYS A 570 13.32 3.47 24.22
C LYS A 570 14.38 3.08 23.19
N LEU A 571 13.97 2.63 22.00
CA LEU A 571 14.87 2.25 20.91
C LEU A 571 15.73 3.42 20.44
N LEU A 572 15.15 4.61 20.36
CA LEU A 572 15.84 5.84 19.97
C LEU A 572 16.58 6.52 21.12
N SER A 573 16.47 6.00 22.35
CA SER A 573 17.07 6.60 23.54
C SER A 573 16.59 8.05 23.79
N ILE A 574 15.32 8.31 23.52
CA ILE A 574 14.65 9.59 23.77
C ILE A 574 13.99 9.53 25.14
N ASP A 575 14.39 10.43 26.04
CA ASP A 575 13.75 10.59 27.35
C ASP A 575 12.71 11.71 27.27
N LEU A 576 11.43 11.35 27.38
CA LEU A 576 10.32 12.32 27.36
C LEU A 576 10.22 13.18 28.62
N ASN A 577 11.04 12.91 29.64
CA ASN A 577 11.11 13.74 30.84
C ASN A 577 12.19 14.82 30.77
N ASP A 578 13.10 14.74 29.80
CA ASP A 578 14.12 15.77 29.55
C ASP A 578 13.46 17.06 29.04
N GLU A 579 13.80 18.22 29.62
CA GLU A 579 13.15 19.50 29.31
C GLU A 579 13.33 19.94 27.85
N THR A 580 14.50 19.67 27.27
CA THR A 580 14.76 19.96 25.85
C THR A 580 13.82 19.14 24.97
N THR A 581 13.71 17.85 25.27
CA THR A 581 12.80 16.93 24.57
C THR A 581 11.34 17.34 24.76
N ARG A 582 10.90 17.64 26.00
CA ARG A 582 9.53 18.10 26.28
C ARG A 582 9.19 19.38 25.54
N THR A 583 10.14 20.28 25.39
CA THR A 583 9.98 21.52 24.62
C THR A 583 9.85 21.22 23.12
N THR A 584 10.76 20.41 22.56
CA THR A 584 10.71 20.00 21.14
C THR A 584 9.37 19.34 20.81
N TYR A 585 8.91 18.40 21.62
CA TYR A 585 7.63 17.70 21.41
C TYR A 585 6.39 18.55 21.79
N GLY A 586 6.58 19.79 22.27
CA GLY A 586 5.49 20.70 22.63
C GLY A 586 4.73 20.34 23.91
N ILE A 587 5.23 19.36 24.68
CA ILE A 587 4.64 18.89 25.94
C ILE A 587 4.69 20.00 27.01
N SER A 588 5.84 20.67 27.17
CA SER A 588 6.00 21.76 28.15
C SER A 588 5.01 22.90 27.86
N ASN A 589 4.85 23.30 26.60
CA ASN A 589 3.92 24.38 26.22
C ASN A 589 2.45 24.05 26.54
N ILE A 590 2.01 22.82 26.29
CA ILE A 590 0.64 22.37 26.59
C ILE A 590 0.42 22.29 28.11
N SER A 591 1.39 21.74 28.85
CA SER A 591 1.33 21.65 30.31
C SER A 591 1.26 23.04 30.94
N THR A 592 2.16 23.95 30.57
CA THR A 592 2.18 25.33 31.07
C THR A 592 0.89 26.08 30.79
N ARG A 593 0.27 25.87 29.61
CA ARG A 593 -1.05 26.46 29.32
C ARG A 593 -2.11 25.97 30.31
N PHE A 594 -2.21 24.67 30.55
CA PHE A 594 -3.18 24.12 31.50
C PHE A 594 -2.89 24.54 32.94
N THR A 595 -1.61 24.62 33.34
CA THR A 595 -1.22 25.17 34.65
C THR A 595 -1.66 26.62 34.80
N ARG A 596 -1.42 27.47 33.80
CA ARG A 596 -1.88 28.87 33.82
C ARG A 596 -3.41 28.97 33.90
N GLN A 597 -4.13 28.09 33.21
CA GLN A 597 -5.60 28.05 33.31
C GLN A 597 -6.06 27.62 34.71
N ILE A 598 -5.37 26.67 35.34
CA ILE A 598 -5.62 26.30 36.75
C ILE A 598 -5.36 27.50 37.67
N GLU A 599 -4.24 28.20 37.52
CA GLU A 599 -3.91 29.39 38.33
C GLU A 599 -4.95 30.50 38.16
N GLN A 600 -5.49 30.69 36.94
CA GLN A 600 -6.57 31.64 36.67
C GLN A 600 -7.87 31.26 37.40
N GLU A 601 -8.28 29.99 37.34
CA GLU A 601 -9.47 29.50 38.05
C GLU A 601 -9.28 29.54 39.58
N GLU A 602 -8.09 29.21 40.09
CA GLU A 602 -7.75 29.32 41.51
C GLU A 602 -7.80 30.80 41.99
N ALA A 603 -7.38 31.75 41.14
CA ALA A 603 -7.52 33.17 41.42
C ALA A 603 -8.98 33.62 41.46
N LEU A 604 -9.84 33.13 40.55
CA LEU A 604 -11.28 33.40 40.56
C LEU A 604 -11.95 32.85 41.84
N ILE A 605 -11.63 31.63 42.23
CA ILE A 605 -12.13 31.04 43.50
C ILE A 605 -11.73 31.91 44.69
N ASN A 606 -10.49 32.42 44.70
CA ASN A 606 -10.03 33.30 45.77
C ASN A 606 -10.75 34.66 45.76
N GLU A 607 -11.01 35.24 44.58
CA GLU A 607 -11.77 36.49 44.42
C GLU A 607 -13.20 36.35 44.96
N TYR A 608 -13.90 35.27 44.59
CA TYR A 608 -15.24 34.97 45.09
C TYR A 608 -15.28 34.79 46.61
N ASN A 609 -14.32 34.05 47.18
CA ASN A 609 -14.28 33.77 48.63
C ASN A 609 -13.85 34.97 49.49
N THR A 610 -12.82 35.71 49.06
CA THR A 610 -12.14 36.69 49.93
C THR A 610 -12.49 38.14 49.61
N VAL A 611 -12.87 38.46 48.38
CA VAL A 611 -13.16 39.84 47.95
C VAL A 611 -14.67 40.07 47.91
N ILE A 612 -15.41 39.23 47.19
CA ILE A 612 -16.85 39.41 46.96
C ILE A 612 -17.66 39.01 48.20
N ARG A 613 -17.51 37.77 48.68
CA ARG A 613 -18.25 37.25 49.84
C ARG A 613 -17.96 38.05 51.12
N ALA A 614 -16.70 38.40 51.39
CA ALA A 614 -16.34 39.19 52.57
C ALA A 614 -16.87 40.63 52.50
N GLY A 615 -16.78 41.28 51.34
CA GLY A 615 -17.28 42.64 51.13
C GLY A 615 -18.78 42.77 51.35
N LEU A 616 -19.56 41.81 50.84
CA LEU A 616 -21.01 41.76 51.03
C LEU A 616 -21.40 41.49 52.48
N ASN A 617 -20.68 40.59 53.17
CA ASN A 617 -20.87 40.33 54.61
C ASN A 617 -20.68 41.60 55.45
N GLN A 618 -19.64 42.39 55.14
CA GLN A 618 -19.36 43.65 55.82
C GLN A 618 -20.48 44.67 55.61
N ASP A 619 -21.01 44.80 54.39
CA ASP A 619 -22.10 45.71 54.07
C ASP A 619 -23.41 45.32 54.78
N MET A 620 -23.72 44.01 54.83
CA MET A 620 -24.89 43.50 55.56
C MET A 620 -24.76 43.68 57.06
N ALA A 621 -23.57 43.51 57.62
CA ALA A 621 -23.30 43.80 59.04
C ALA A 621 -23.50 45.29 59.33
N ALA A 622 -23.10 46.17 58.42
CA ALA A 622 -23.27 47.61 58.56
C ALA A 622 -24.76 48.01 58.62
N LEU A 623 -25.62 47.41 57.79
CA LEU A 623 -27.08 47.62 57.83
C LEU A 623 -27.73 47.13 59.13
N LYS A 624 -27.24 46.02 59.72
CA LYS A 624 -27.75 45.49 61.00
C LYS A 624 -27.59 46.45 62.18
N THR A 625 -26.66 47.40 62.10
CA THR A 625 -26.41 48.34 63.19
C THR A 625 -27.42 49.49 63.27
N LEU A 626 -28.28 49.64 62.25
CA LEU A 626 -29.36 50.63 62.25
C LEU A 626 -30.47 50.19 63.22
N ASP A 627 -30.84 51.07 64.16
CA ASP A 627 -31.97 50.87 65.05
C ASP A 627 -33.27 51.18 64.30
N THR A 628 -34.01 50.11 64.05
CA THR A 628 -35.24 50.10 63.24
C THR A 628 -36.52 50.29 64.06
N ASN A 629 -36.41 50.56 65.37
CA ASN A 629 -37.57 50.80 66.21
C ASN A 629 -38.05 52.26 66.10
N ALA A 630 -39.37 52.44 66.26
CA ALA A 630 -39.99 53.76 66.41
C ALA A 630 -39.33 54.54 67.56
N LYS A 631 -39.05 55.83 67.35
CA LYS A 631 -38.47 56.69 68.40
C LYS A 631 -39.55 57.32 69.27
N SER A 632 -39.15 57.82 70.44
CA SER A 632 -40.05 58.39 71.47
C SER A 632 -40.93 59.53 70.94
N ASP A 633 -40.38 60.35 70.04
CA ASP A 633 -41.01 61.55 69.50
C ASP A 633 -40.48 61.88 68.09
N LEU A 634 -41.15 62.84 67.43
CA LEU A 634 -40.82 63.26 66.06
C LEU A 634 -39.41 63.85 65.93
N ALA A 635 -38.97 64.66 66.90
CA ALA A 635 -37.66 65.32 66.83
C ALA A 635 -36.52 64.29 66.87
N THR A 636 -36.65 63.28 67.74
CA THR A 636 -35.71 62.16 67.86
C THR A 636 -35.75 61.26 66.63
N SER A 637 -36.93 60.98 66.06
CA SER A 637 -37.08 60.25 64.79
C SER A 637 -36.38 60.95 63.63
N LYS A 638 -36.56 62.28 63.50
CA LYS A 638 -35.97 63.08 62.42
C LYS A 638 -34.46 63.25 62.56
N SER A 639 -33.95 63.47 63.78
CA SER A 639 -32.51 63.54 64.06
C SER A 639 -31.81 62.21 63.77
N TYR A 640 -32.34 61.07 64.25
CA TYR A 640 -31.74 59.75 63.97
C TYR A 640 -31.75 59.40 62.47
N ALA A 641 -32.84 59.71 61.77
CA ALA A 641 -32.92 59.52 60.32
C ALA A 641 -31.88 60.36 59.57
N THR A 642 -31.69 61.62 59.97
CA THR A 642 -30.77 62.57 59.33
C THR A 642 -29.31 62.27 59.64
N GLU A 643 -28.98 61.97 60.89
CA GLU A 643 -27.60 61.82 61.36
C GLU A 643 -27.05 60.40 61.18
N THR A 644 -27.92 59.38 61.10
CA THR A 644 -27.50 57.98 61.06
C THR A 644 -28.01 57.23 59.82
N VAL A 645 -29.32 57.21 59.58
CA VAL A 645 -29.91 56.36 58.52
C VAL A 645 -29.55 56.85 57.12
N VAL A 646 -29.80 58.12 56.81
CA VAL A 646 -29.53 58.70 55.48
C VAL A 646 -28.04 58.64 55.11
N PRO A 647 -27.09 59.03 55.98
CA PRO A 647 -25.66 58.90 55.68
C PRO A 647 -25.24 57.46 55.38
N LYS A 648 -25.74 56.49 56.15
CA LYS A 648 -25.37 55.09 55.98
C LYS A 648 -25.92 54.46 54.70
N LEU A 649 -27.17 54.78 54.34
CA LEU A 649 -27.75 54.33 53.08
C LEU A 649 -27.09 55.03 51.88
N THR A 650 -26.73 56.32 52.01
CA THR A 650 -26.02 57.05 50.95
C THR A 650 -24.65 56.44 50.65
N GLU A 651 -23.88 56.10 51.70
CA GLU A 651 -22.59 55.42 51.58
C GLU A 651 -22.71 54.12 50.77
N LEU A 652 -23.68 53.27 51.12
CA LEU A 652 -23.88 51.98 50.46
C LEU A 652 -24.40 52.12 49.03
N VAL A 653 -25.38 52.99 48.78
CA VAL A 653 -25.91 53.23 47.41
C VAL A 653 -24.80 53.73 46.48
N ASN A 654 -23.96 54.66 46.95
CA ASN A 654 -22.84 55.16 46.15
C ASN A 654 -21.79 54.07 45.89
N LYS A 655 -21.49 53.24 46.89
CA LYS A 655 -20.59 52.10 46.77
C LYS A 655 -21.07 51.14 45.67
N TYR A 656 -22.30 50.62 45.77
CA TYR A 656 -22.83 49.66 44.78
C TYR A 656 -22.96 50.27 43.39
N THR A 657 -23.42 51.52 43.29
CA THR A 657 -23.51 52.21 42.00
C THR A 657 -22.14 52.31 41.33
N THR A 658 -21.09 52.67 42.09
CA THR A 658 -19.73 52.78 41.56
C THR A 658 -19.13 51.42 41.22
N GLU A 659 -19.27 50.42 42.10
CA GLU A 659 -18.72 49.07 41.92
C GLU A 659 -19.41 48.29 40.78
N LEU A 660 -20.65 48.65 40.39
CA LEU A 660 -21.39 48.05 39.27
C LEU A 660 -21.10 48.74 37.91
N THR A 661 -20.87 50.05 37.88
CA THR A 661 -20.76 50.81 36.61
C THR A 661 -19.34 51.13 36.17
N SER A 662 -18.37 51.18 37.09
CA SER A 662 -16.97 51.49 36.76
C SER A 662 -16.28 50.32 36.08
N GLU A 663 -15.44 50.56 35.06
CA GLU A 663 -14.59 49.52 34.46
C GLU A 663 -13.58 48.94 35.48
N GLU A 664 -13.22 49.70 36.51
CA GLU A 664 -12.41 49.24 37.65
C GLU A 664 -13.29 48.74 38.82
N GLY A 665 -14.61 48.65 38.63
CA GLY A 665 -15.58 48.24 39.62
C GLY A 665 -15.52 46.73 39.87
N LYS A 666 -15.55 46.32 41.14
CA LYS A 666 -15.42 44.91 41.55
C LYS A 666 -16.49 43.99 40.94
N TYR A 667 -17.66 44.51 40.58
CA TYR A 667 -18.76 43.71 40.03
C TYR A 667 -18.92 43.90 38.52
N HIS A 668 -18.00 44.63 37.87
CA HIS A 668 -18.10 45.02 36.47
C HIS A 668 -17.78 43.89 35.48
N TYR A 669 -17.04 42.87 35.89
CA TYR A 669 -16.68 41.72 35.05
C TYR A 669 -17.41 40.44 35.43
N GLU A 670 -18.33 40.51 36.39
CA GLU A 670 -19.17 39.40 36.82
C GLU A 670 -20.24 39.04 35.79
N THR A 671 -20.78 37.82 35.92
CA THR A 671 -21.87 37.33 35.06
C THR A 671 -23.03 38.30 35.05
N SER A 672 -23.73 38.41 33.91
CA SER A 672 -24.90 39.30 33.79
C SER A 672 -25.95 38.96 34.85
N GLU A 673 -26.15 37.67 35.13
CA GLU A 673 -27.04 37.20 36.18
C GLU A 673 -26.64 37.72 37.58
N PHE A 674 -25.36 37.66 37.96
CA PHE A 674 -24.88 38.15 39.26
C PHE A 674 -25.04 39.68 39.38
N ARG A 675 -24.73 40.41 38.31
CA ARG A 675 -24.82 41.87 38.25
C ARG A 675 -26.26 42.37 38.31
N ASP A 676 -27.13 41.78 37.50
CA ASP A 676 -28.55 42.13 37.45
C ASP A 676 -29.23 41.84 38.80
N THR A 677 -28.79 40.76 39.47
CA THR A 677 -29.24 40.40 40.81
C THR A 677 -28.80 41.43 41.85
N LEU A 678 -27.53 41.87 41.84
CA LEU A 678 -27.03 42.91 42.74
C LEU A 678 -27.72 44.26 42.55
N ASP A 679 -27.91 44.70 41.30
CA ASP A 679 -28.52 46.00 41.00
C ASP A 679 -30.04 45.99 41.26
N GLY A 680 -30.72 44.94 40.79
CA GLY A 680 -32.17 44.80 40.87
C GLY A 680 -32.68 44.56 42.29
N GLN A 681 -31.92 43.87 43.14
CA GLN A 681 -32.38 43.47 44.47
C GLN A 681 -31.73 44.23 45.62
N ILE A 682 -30.42 44.50 45.59
CA ILE A 682 -29.74 45.19 46.68
C ILE A 682 -29.75 46.71 46.44
N ASN A 683 -29.20 47.16 45.32
CA ASN A 683 -29.06 48.59 45.04
C ASN A 683 -30.42 49.30 44.93
N THR A 684 -31.41 48.65 44.30
CA THR A 684 -32.77 49.18 44.16
C THR A 684 -33.47 49.36 45.52
N ILE A 685 -33.39 48.38 46.42
CA ILE A 685 -34.00 48.47 47.76
C ILE A 685 -33.31 49.58 48.58
N LEU A 686 -31.98 49.65 48.55
CA LEU A 686 -31.23 50.69 49.26
C LEU A 686 -31.57 52.10 48.75
N ARG A 687 -31.71 52.28 47.42
CA ARG A 687 -32.14 53.55 46.82
C ARG A 687 -33.57 53.93 47.23
N ALA A 688 -34.48 52.96 47.26
CA ALA A 688 -35.87 53.20 47.67
C ALA A 688 -35.97 53.62 49.15
N LEU A 689 -35.19 52.98 50.03
CA LEU A 689 -35.10 53.36 51.44
C LEU A 689 -34.48 54.75 51.62
N LEU A 690 -33.38 55.03 50.93
CA LEU A 690 -32.71 56.34 50.96
C LEU A 690 -33.67 57.44 50.51
N GLY A 691 -34.40 57.23 49.41
CA GLY A 691 -35.41 58.16 48.92
C GLY A 691 -36.51 58.42 49.96
N THR A 692 -37.01 57.36 50.59
CA THR A 692 -38.06 57.46 51.63
C THR A 692 -37.65 58.38 52.78
N PHE A 693 -36.46 58.17 53.38
CA PHE A 693 -36.00 58.99 54.50
C PHE A 693 -35.56 60.40 54.08
N THR A 694 -34.99 60.55 52.88
CA THR A 694 -34.59 61.87 52.37
C THR A 694 -35.82 62.76 52.14
N THR A 695 -36.89 62.21 51.56
CA THR A 695 -38.16 62.94 51.38
C THR A 695 -38.79 63.32 52.71
N LEU A 696 -38.83 62.40 53.69
CA LEU A 696 -39.38 62.70 55.02
C LEU A 696 -38.56 63.75 55.80
N ASN A 697 -37.23 63.75 55.64
CA ASN A 697 -36.38 64.75 56.29
C ASN A 697 -36.56 66.15 55.67
N ALA A 698 -36.80 66.22 54.36
CA ALA A 698 -37.04 67.46 53.63
C ALA A 698 -38.44 68.05 53.82
N ASP A 699 -39.43 67.24 54.20
CA ASP A 699 -40.79 67.72 54.50
C ASP A 699 -40.88 68.32 55.91
N GLU A 700 -41.18 69.62 55.96
CA GLU A 700 -41.37 70.36 57.22
C GLU A 700 -42.64 69.93 57.98
N ASN A 701 -43.60 69.29 57.31
CA ASN A 701 -44.86 68.82 57.89
C ASN A 701 -44.88 67.31 58.18
N ALA A 702 -43.75 66.61 58.01
CA ALA A 702 -43.67 65.18 58.25
C ALA A 702 -44.07 64.82 59.69
N THR A 703 -44.97 63.85 59.83
CA THR A 703 -45.53 63.41 61.11
C THR A 703 -44.73 62.27 61.72
N LYS A 704 -44.85 62.08 63.05
CA LYS A 704 -44.21 60.95 63.75
C LYS A 704 -44.65 59.60 63.15
N GLU A 705 -45.92 59.48 62.79
CA GLU A 705 -46.50 58.26 62.24
C GLU A 705 -45.88 57.89 60.88
N GLN A 706 -45.58 58.88 60.03
CA GLN A 706 -44.87 58.65 58.76
C GLN A 706 -43.43 58.15 58.98
N TYR A 707 -42.72 58.65 60.01
CA TYR A 707 -41.40 58.11 60.38
C TYR A 707 -41.50 56.70 60.96
N ASP A 708 -42.49 56.42 61.81
CA ASP A 708 -42.69 55.10 62.40
C ASP A 708 -42.99 54.05 61.29
N GLN A 709 -43.76 54.43 60.26
CA GLN A 709 -43.97 53.60 59.06
C GLN A 709 -42.69 53.40 58.25
N ALA A 710 -41.87 54.44 58.07
CA ALA A 710 -40.59 54.33 57.37
C ALA A 710 -39.58 53.44 58.11
N TYR A 711 -39.53 53.50 59.45
CA TYR A 711 -38.72 52.60 60.28
C TYR A 711 -39.22 51.15 60.23
N ALA A 712 -40.54 50.92 60.21
CA ALA A 712 -41.11 49.60 60.01
C ALA A 712 -40.78 49.03 58.62
N LYS A 713 -40.79 49.88 57.58
CA LYS A 713 -40.36 49.51 56.23
C LYS A 713 -38.85 49.23 56.19
N LEU A 714 -38.02 50.05 56.84
CA LEU A 714 -36.57 49.81 56.98
C LEU A 714 -36.28 48.46 57.64
N LYS A 715 -37.00 48.12 58.72
CA LYS A 715 -36.90 46.80 59.37
C LYS A 715 -37.22 45.66 58.42
N THR A 716 -38.33 45.80 57.68
CA THR A 716 -38.81 44.79 56.73
C THR A 716 -37.81 44.61 55.59
N ASP A 717 -37.38 45.70 54.96
CA ASP A 717 -36.48 45.67 53.81
C ASP A 717 -35.06 45.20 54.20
N ILE A 718 -34.53 45.58 55.38
CA ILE A 718 -33.27 45.03 55.89
C ILE A 718 -33.39 43.52 56.16
N THR A 719 -34.52 43.06 56.70
CA THR A 719 -34.76 41.62 56.93
C THR A 719 -34.85 40.85 55.61
N SER A 720 -35.53 41.43 54.61
CA SER A 720 -35.61 40.87 53.25
C SER A 720 -34.24 40.80 52.59
N LEU A 721 -33.42 41.87 52.67
CA LEU A 721 -32.05 41.88 52.16
C LEU A 721 -31.17 40.82 52.84
N GLN A 722 -31.34 40.58 54.15
CA GLN A 722 -30.61 39.52 54.86
C GLN A 722 -31.05 38.13 54.44
N LYS A 723 -32.35 37.91 54.22
CA LYS A 723 -32.87 36.64 53.70
C LYS A 723 -32.36 36.40 52.27
N PHE A 724 -32.29 37.47 51.47
CA PHE A 724 -31.81 37.47 50.09
C PHE A 724 -30.28 37.29 49.96
N TYR A 725 -29.51 37.81 50.91
CA TYR A 725 -28.07 37.53 50.98
C TYR A 725 -27.79 36.08 51.43
N GLY A 726 -28.71 35.48 52.19
CA GLY A 726 -28.57 34.16 52.82
C GLY A 726 -27.70 34.23 54.08
N LYS A 727 -27.95 33.34 55.06
CA LYS A 727 -26.92 33.04 56.07
C LYS A 727 -25.76 32.38 55.32
N ALA A 728 -24.52 32.72 55.69
CA ALA A 728 -23.35 31.97 55.25
C ALA A 728 -23.61 30.48 55.55
N PRO A 729 -23.43 29.57 54.57
CA PRO A 729 -23.58 28.16 54.83
C PRO A 729 -22.59 27.75 55.92
N VAL A 730 -23.03 26.86 56.81
CA VAL A 730 -22.09 26.11 57.64
C VAL A 730 -21.30 25.23 56.66
N GLU A 731 -19.98 25.15 56.86
CA GLU A 731 -19.04 24.41 56.01
C GLU A 731 -19.62 23.06 55.53
N GLY A 732 -19.86 22.92 54.22
CA GLY A 732 -20.28 21.66 53.59
C GLY A 732 -21.66 21.59 52.94
N GLU A 733 -22.33 22.72 52.64
CA GLU A 733 -23.56 22.74 51.81
C GLU A 733 -23.29 23.37 50.44
N GLU A 734 -23.67 22.66 49.36
CA GLU A 734 -23.54 23.10 47.96
C GLU A 734 -24.81 23.84 47.45
N PRO A 735 -24.66 24.78 46.50
CA PRO A 735 -25.76 25.57 45.95
C PRO A 735 -26.59 24.79 44.93
N TYR A 736 -27.90 25.00 44.96
CA TYR A 736 -28.87 24.31 44.11
C TYR A 736 -29.18 25.06 42.81
N ASP A 737 -29.32 24.32 41.71
CA ASP A 737 -29.89 24.77 40.45
C ASP A 737 -31.37 24.32 40.35
N GLY A 738 -32.29 25.29 40.21
CA GLY A 738 -33.56 25.15 39.48
C GLY A 738 -34.54 24.01 39.82
N THR A 739 -35.73 24.40 40.31
CA THR A 739 -37.01 23.65 40.41
C THR A 739 -37.08 22.43 41.33
N THR A 740 -37.65 22.63 42.53
CA THR A 740 -37.84 21.55 43.49
C THR A 740 -38.66 20.39 42.89
N LEU A 741 -38.34 19.17 43.33
CA LEU A 741 -39.08 17.95 42.97
C LEU A 741 -40.59 18.09 43.23
N TRP A 742 -40.96 18.87 44.27
CA TRP A 742 -42.35 19.17 44.62
C TRP A 742 -43.01 20.22 43.74
N ASP A 743 -42.27 21.21 43.22
CA ASP A 743 -42.82 22.18 42.28
C ASP A 743 -43.05 21.55 40.91
N GLY A 744 -42.13 20.67 40.47
CA GLY A 744 -42.35 19.81 39.30
C GLY A 744 -43.58 18.91 39.47
N PHE A 745 -43.76 18.28 40.64
CA PHE A 745 -44.95 17.48 40.98
C PHE A 745 -46.24 18.31 40.95
N LYS A 746 -46.27 19.47 41.65
CA LYS A 746 -47.44 20.36 41.71
C LYS A 746 -47.83 20.83 40.31
N ASN A 747 -46.86 21.21 39.48
CA ASN A 747 -47.08 21.67 38.11
C ASN A 747 -47.57 20.53 37.19
N ALA A 748 -47.03 19.31 37.31
CA ALA A 748 -47.45 18.16 36.52
C ALA A 748 -48.92 17.80 36.73
N PHE A 749 -49.38 17.79 37.99
CA PHE A 749 -50.77 17.48 38.29
C PHE A 749 -51.72 18.66 38.04
N ALA A 750 -51.28 19.90 38.23
CA ALA A 750 -52.07 21.08 37.85
C ALA A 750 -52.29 21.16 36.33
N ASN A 751 -51.27 20.84 35.53
CA ASN A 751 -51.40 20.77 34.08
C ASN A 751 -52.22 19.56 33.63
N ALA A 752 -52.08 18.39 34.27
CA ALA A 752 -52.93 17.22 33.98
C ALA A 752 -54.42 17.49 34.30
N GLU A 753 -54.71 18.28 35.33
CA GLU A 753 -56.06 18.74 35.66
C GLU A 753 -56.59 19.73 34.61
N THR A 754 -55.74 20.62 34.11
CA THR A 754 -56.06 21.57 33.02
C THR A 754 -56.30 20.86 31.68
N ASP A 755 -55.53 19.82 31.38
CA ASP A 755 -55.58 19.04 30.13
C ASP A 755 -56.60 17.88 30.16
N GLY A 756 -57.34 17.70 31.26
CA GLY A 756 -58.37 16.66 31.39
C GLY A 756 -57.85 15.23 31.46
N ARG A 757 -56.59 15.02 31.88
CA ARG A 757 -55.91 13.72 31.94
C ARG A 757 -56.26 12.96 33.23
N GLN A 758 -57.47 12.40 33.27
CA GLN A 758 -58.00 11.63 34.41
C GLN A 758 -57.17 10.37 34.76
N ASP A 759 -56.45 9.82 33.78
CA ASP A 759 -55.52 8.70 33.94
C ASP A 759 -54.32 9.02 34.84
N LEU A 760 -53.80 10.26 34.74
CA LEU A 760 -52.71 10.78 35.57
C LEU A 760 -53.20 11.11 36.98
N LEU A 761 -54.33 11.82 37.10
CA LEU A 761 -54.91 12.20 38.39
C LEU A 761 -55.23 10.99 39.29
N ALA A 762 -55.63 9.85 38.70
CA ALA A 762 -55.90 8.61 39.44
C ALA A 762 -54.65 7.98 40.09
N ARG A 763 -53.44 8.37 39.68
CA ARG A 763 -52.15 7.84 40.18
C ARG A 763 -51.40 8.82 41.08
N LYS A 764 -51.96 10.02 41.29
CA LYS A 764 -51.36 11.13 42.03
C LYS A 764 -50.88 10.73 43.42
N ASP A 765 -51.72 10.02 44.17
CA ASP A 765 -51.40 9.64 45.55
C ASP A 765 -50.31 8.57 45.62
N THR A 766 -50.25 7.67 44.63
CA THR A 766 -49.20 6.65 44.53
C THR A 766 -47.85 7.26 44.18
N VAL A 767 -47.81 8.20 43.21
CA VAL A 767 -46.60 8.95 42.86
C VAL A 767 -46.14 9.79 44.06
N LYS A 768 -47.08 10.46 44.74
CA LYS A 768 -46.80 11.26 45.94
C LYS A 768 -46.17 10.41 47.05
N ALA A 769 -46.74 9.26 47.36
CA ALA A 769 -46.23 8.37 48.41
C ALA A 769 -44.82 7.85 48.10
N LEU A 770 -44.53 7.50 46.84
CA LEU A 770 -43.18 7.07 46.43
C LEU A 770 -42.15 8.19 46.52
N VAL A 771 -42.52 9.41 46.12
CA VAL A 771 -41.67 10.60 46.24
C VAL A 771 -41.44 10.98 47.71
N GLU A 772 -42.45 10.84 48.58
CA GLU A 772 -42.31 11.05 50.02
C GLU A 772 -41.41 9.99 50.68
N GLU A 773 -41.54 8.70 50.32
CA GLU A 773 -40.62 7.66 50.80
C GLU A 773 -39.18 7.94 50.35
N PHE A 774 -38.99 8.41 49.11
CA PHE A 774 -37.68 8.79 48.58
C PHE A 774 -37.08 10.02 49.29
N ALA A 775 -37.87 11.08 49.48
CA ALA A 775 -37.45 12.30 50.16
C ALA A 775 -37.11 12.04 51.64
N ASN A 776 -37.82 11.12 52.30
CA ASN A 776 -37.55 10.74 53.69
C ASN A 776 -36.31 9.84 53.87
N LEU A 777 -35.89 9.11 52.83
CA LEU A 777 -34.68 8.27 52.89
C LEU A 777 -33.41 9.13 52.91
N PHE A 778 -33.32 10.14 52.05
CA PHE A 778 -32.10 10.90 51.82
C PHE A 778 -31.46 11.50 53.09
N PRO A 779 -32.22 12.13 54.02
CA PRO A 779 -31.66 12.60 55.29
C PRO A 779 -31.06 11.48 56.15
N THR A 780 -31.59 10.26 56.03
CA THR A 780 -31.10 9.09 56.79
C THR A 780 -29.85 8.45 56.19
N LEU A 781 -29.46 8.84 54.97
CA LEU A 781 -28.22 8.43 54.32
C LEU A 781 -27.01 9.29 54.75
N MET A 782 -27.24 10.35 55.52
CA MET A 782 -26.19 11.16 56.14
C MET A 782 -25.82 10.66 57.53
N HIS A 783 -24.55 10.84 57.87
CA HIS A 783 -24.07 10.72 59.25
C HIS A 783 -23.25 11.96 59.60
N GLU A 784 -23.71 12.75 60.58
CA GLU A 784 -23.21 14.11 60.83
C GLU A 784 -21.76 14.16 61.34
N GLU A 785 -21.30 13.10 62.00
CA GLU A 785 -19.96 13.02 62.57
C GLU A 785 -19.16 11.86 61.95
N ASN A 786 -17.83 11.99 61.91
CA ASN A 786 -16.97 10.86 61.57
C ASN A 786 -17.16 9.73 62.60
N PHE A 787 -17.14 8.48 62.13
CA PHE A 787 -17.16 7.34 63.01
C PHE A 787 -15.86 7.26 63.83
N THR A 788 -15.99 6.88 65.09
CA THR A 788 -14.88 6.65 66.02
C THR A 788 -14.54 5.16 66.18
N ASP A 789 -15.37 4.28 65.61
CA ASP A 789 -15.23 2.83 65.67
C ASP A 789 -15.61 2.19 64.33
N ALA A 790 -14.75 1.30 63.81
CA ALA A 790 -14.91 0.71 62.48
C ALA A 790 -16.06 -0.31 62.42
N ALA A 791 -16.37 -1.00 63.53
CA ALA A 791 -17.50 -1.94 63.56
C ALA A 791 -18.84 -1.19 63.54
N VAL A 792 -18.93 -0.06 64.25
CA VAL A 792 -20.09 0.84 64.22
C VAL A 792 -20.28 1.43 62.81
N ALA A 793 -19.20 1.92 62.19
CA ALA A 793 -19.22 2.43 60.83
C ALA A 793 -19.75 1.37 59.84
N LYS A 794 -19.19 0.15 59.90
CA LYS A 794 -19.58 -0.96 59.02
C LYS A 794 -21.04 -1.37 59.20
N GLN A 795 -21.52 -1.40 60.45
CA GLN A 795 -22.93 -1.68 60.72
C GLN A 795 -23.84 -0.59 60.10
N TRP A 796 -23.47 0.69 60.22
CA TRP A 796 -24.18 1.78 59.59
C TRP A 796 -24.20 1.63 58.05
N PHE A 797 -23.05 1.38 57.41
CA PHE A 797 -22.99 1.13 55.96
C PHE A 797 -23.87 -0.05 55.53
N THR A 798 -23.91 -1.12 56.31
CA THR A 798 -24.73 -2.31 56.05
C THR A 798 -26.23 -1.98 56.12
N ASP A 799 -26.67 -1.31 57.18
CA ASP A 799 -28.07 -0.94 57.38
C ASP A 799 -28.55 0.10 56.36
N THR A 800 -27.70 1.09 56.05
CA THR A 800 -27.95 2.13 55.05
C THR A 800 -28.03 1.54 53.64
N TYR A 801 -27.13 0.62 53.28
CA TYR A 801 -27.17 -0.07 51.99
C TYR A 801 -28.42 -0.95 51.83
N ALA A 802 -28.84 -1.65 52.90
CA ALA A 802 -30.04 -2.48 52.89
C ALA A 802 -31.31 -1.63 52.65
N LYS A 803 -31.47 -0.50 53.36
CA LYS A 803 -32.58 0.44 53.17
C LYS A 803 -32.59 1.06 51.78
N TYR A 804 -31.42 1.46 51.27
CA TYR A 804 -31.27 1.96 49.91
C TYR A 804 -31.71 0.91 48.87
N GLN A 805 -31.34 -0.36 49.02
CA GLN A 805 -31.77 -1.44 48.13
C GLN A 805 -33.29 -1.70 48.20
N GLU A 806 -33.90 -1.63 49.38
CA GLU A 806 -35.36 -1.79 49.54
C GLU A 806 -36.12 -0.76 48.71
N ILE A 807 -35.78 0.52 48.84
CA ILE A 807 -36.47 1.62 48.15
C ILE A 807 -36.15 1.64 46.65
N TYR A 808 -34.91 1.33 46.27
CA TYR A 808 -34.54 1.12 44.86
C TYR A 808 -35.44 0.06 44.20
N ASN A 809 -35.64 -1.07 44.86
CA ASN A 809 -36.49 -2.13 44.35
C ASN A 809 -37.96 -1.70 44.25
N LYS A 810 -38.48 -0.94 45.23
CA LYS A 810 -39.85 -0.39 45.17
C LYS A 810 -40.05 0.56 43.99
N ILE A 811 -39.10 1.46 43.74
CA ILE A 811 -39.16 2.42 42.62
C ILE A 811 -39.00 1.70 41.27
N SER A 812 -38.06 0.75 41.18
CA SER A 812 -37.89 -0.09 39.97
C SER A 812 -39.15 -0.91 39.68
N GLN A 813 -39.75 -1.55 40.69
CA GLN A 813 -40.98 -2.31 40.55
C GLN A 813 -42.17 -1.43 40.11
N ALA A 814 -42.28 -0.21 40.65
CA ALA A 814 -43.28 0.77 40.20
C ALA A 814 -43.07 1.24 38.75
N ASN A 815 -41.83 1.18 38.25
CA ASN A 815 -41.50 1.48 36.87
C ASN A 815 -41.87 0.32 35.92
N ASP A 816 -41.64 -0.92 36.37
CA ASP A 816 -41.88 -2.15 35.60
C ASP A 816 -43.38 -2.57 35.53
N GLU A 817 -44.19 -2.30 36.56
CA GLU A 817 -45.60 -2.74 36.66
C GLU A 817 -46.63 -1.87 35.89
N ASN A 818 -46.30 -1.41 34.67
CA ASN A 818 -47.15 -0.60 33.77
C ASN A 818 -47.44 0.86 34.23
N GLY A 819 -46.38 1.66 34.30
CA GLY A 819 -46.47 3.06 33.87
C GLY A 819 -46.98 4.06 34.90
N VAL A 820 -46.67 3.89 36.18
CA VAL A 820 -46.90 4.94 37.21
C VAL A 820 -46.35 6.30 36.75
N TRP A 821 -45.26 6.31 36.00
CA TRP A 821 -44.61 7.49 35.43
C TRP A 821 -44.94 7.78 33.94
N TYR A 822 -45.71 6.91 33.28
CA TYR A 822 -45.94 6.95 31.83
C TYR A 822 -46.96 8.03 31.45
N GLY A 823 -46.59 8.91 30.50
CA GLY A 823 -47.43 10.04 30.05
C GLY A 823 -47.05 11.42 30.60
N LEU A 824 -45.99 11.48 31.43
CA LEU A 824 -45.35 12.72 31.93
C LEU A 824 -44.26 13.23 30.95
N SER A 825 -44.51 13.30 29.64
CA SER A 825 -43.47 13.70 28.65
C SER A 825 -43.64 15.16 28.19
N SER A 826 -42.95 16.07 28.87
CA SER A 826 -42.56 17.40 28.39
C SER A 826 -41.14 17.68 28.93
N ILE A 827 -40.42 18.65 28.35
CA ILE A 827 -39.02 18.96 28.70
C ILE A 827 -38.83 19.22 30.21
N ASP A 828 -39.84 19.76 30.90
CA ASP A 828 -39.80 20.00 32.36
C ASP A 828 -40.18 18.78 33.21
N TYR A 829 -40.78 17.75 32.61
CA TYR A 829 -41.27 16.54 33.29
C TYR A 829 -40.30 15.35 33.26
N ASP A 830 -39.42 15.26 32.27
CA ASP A 830 -38.41 14.19 32.19
C ASP A 830 -37.45 14.25 33.40
N TYR A 831 -37.11 15.45 33.87
CA TYR A 831 -36.32 15.66 35.08
C TYR A 831 -36.99 15.05 36.32
N PHE A 832 -38.30 15.28 36.52
CA PHE A 832 -39.05 14.74 37.67
C PHE A 832 -39.15 13.20 37.67
N ARG A 833 -39.31 12.58 36.50
CA ARG A 833 -39.36 11.11 36.35
C ARG A 833 -38.00 10.47 36.59
N ASP A 834 -36.96 11.02 35.98
CA ASP A 834 -35.65 10.38 35.91
C ASP A 834 -34.80 10.70 37.14
N LEU A 835 -35.01 11.83 37.82
CA LEU A 835 -34.24 12.26 38.99
C LEU A 835 -34.21 11.22 40.13
N PRO A 836 -35.31 10.61 40.61
CA PRO A 836 -35.21 9.55 41.62
C PRO A 836 -34.39 8.34 41.16
N MET A 837 -34.49 7.95 39.88
CA MET A 837 -33.73 6.82 39.33
C MET A 837 -32.27 7.17 39.05
N ASP A 838 -31.95 8.38 38.60
CA ASP A 838 -30.59 8.86 38.36
C ASP A 838 -29.84 9.04 39.68
N LEU A 839 -30.51 9.59 40.69
CA LEU A 839 -29.98 9.72 42.05
C LEU A 839 -29.74 8.35 42.71
N LEU A 840 -30.64 7.39 42.49
CA LEU A 840 -30.44 6.03 42.99
C LEU A 840 -29.49 5.20 42.13
N ASN A 841 -29.33 5.47 40.84
CA ASN A 841 -28.44 4.72 39.95
C ASN A 841 -27.00 5.24 39.93
N ASP A 842 -26.67 6.31 40.67
CA ASP A 842 -25.30 6.80 40.73
C ASP A 842 -24.35 5.67 41.12
N ARG A 843 -23.51 5.30 40.14
CA ARG A 843 -22.69 4.10 40.20
C ARG A 843 -21.58 4.25 41.24
N ALA A 844 -21.12 5.47 41.53
CA ALA A 844 -20.09 5.75 42.51
C ALA A 844 -20.68 5.67 43.93
N PHE A 845 -21.81 6.34 44.17
CA PHE A 845 -22.53 6.31 45.45
C PHE A 845 -22.90 4.90 45.88
N ARG A 846 -23.50 4.13 44.97
CA ARG A 846 -23.85 2.71 45.19
C ARG A 846 -22.63 1.85 45.48
N LYS A 847 -21.50 2.12 44.81
CA LYS A 847 -20.25 1.39 45.01
C LYS A 847 -19.66 1.67 46.40
N PHE A 848 -19.71 2.92 46.87
CA PHE A 848 -19.21 3.29 48.20
C PHE A 848 -20.04 2.68 49.34
N LEU A 849 -21.38 2.76 49.27
CA LEU A 849 -22.26 2.09 50.25
C LEU A 849 -22.02 0.58 50.30
N LYS A 850 -21.89 -0.06 49.13
CA LYS A 850 -21.66 -1.50 49.03
C LYS A 850 -20.27 -1.91 49.55
N LYS A 851 -19.22 -1.13 49.28
CA LYS A 851 -17.85 -1.38 49.74
C LYS A 851 -17.76 -1.28 51.26
N GLY A 852 -18.27 -0.19 51.84
CA GLY A 852 -18.31 -0.01 53.29
C GLY A 852 -19.05 -1.12 54.04
N ALA A 853 -20.07 -1.73 53.42
CA ALA A 853 -20.83 -2.84 54.01
C ALA A 853 -20.12 -4.21 53.94
N ASN A 854 -19.25 -4.47 52.95
CA ASN A 854 -18.81 -5.84 52.62
C ASN A 854 -17.29 -6.10 52.71
N GLU A 855 -16.44 -5.07 52.75
CA GLU A 855 -14.97 -5.23 52.77
C GLU A 855 -14.36 -4.95 54.17
N GLU A 856 -13.12 -5.39 54.42
CA GLU A 856 -12.36 -5.07 55.63
C GLU A 856 -11.60 -3.75 55.44
N HIS A 857 -12.32 -2.63 55.54
CA HIS A 857 -11.76 -1.29 55.40
C HIS A 857 -11.32 -0.70 56.75
N THR A 858 -10.30 0.16 56.71
CA THR A 858 -9.87 0.90 57.92
C THR A 858 -10.92 1.95 58.31
N LEU A 859 -10.87 2.43 59.55
CA LEU A 859 -11.76 3.53 59.99
C LEU A 859 -11.58 4.79 59.14
N GLU A 860 -10.37 5.03 58.64
CA GLU A 860 -10.03 6.17 57.79
C GLU A 860 -10.68 6.02 56.40
N ASP A 861 -10.62 4.84 55.79
CA ASP A 861 -11.32 4.53 54.53
C ASP A 861 -12.84 4.66 54.66
N LEU A 862 -13.41 4.17 55.77
CA LEU A 862 -14.84 4.24 56.04
C LEU A 862 -15.31 5.68 56.26
N ASN A 863 -14.51 6.52 56.93
CA ASN A 863 -14.79 7.95 57.09
C ASN A 863 -14.58 8.72 55.78
N PHE A 864 -13.64 8.31 54.92
CA PHE A 864 -13.50 8.85 53.58
C PHE A 864 -14.73 8.53 52.71
N TYR A 865 -15.19 7.28 52.70
CA TYR A 865 -16.44 6.93 52.00
C TYR A 865 -17.65 7.63 52.59
N LEU A 866 -17.71 7.78 53.92
CA LEU A 866 -18.75 8.58 54.57
C LEU A 866 -18.69 10.03 54.09
N SER A 867 -17.51 10.63 53.96
CA SER A 867 -17.38 12.00 53.46
C SER A 867 -17.90 12.14 52.04
N LEU A 868 -17.60 11.19 51.15
CA LEU A 868 -18.10 11.19 49.77
C LEU A 868 -19.63 10.96 49.70
N ILE A 869 -20.15 10.09 50.56
CA ILE A 869 -21.59 9.84 50.72
C ILE A 869 -22.29 11.08 51.27
N ASN A 870 -21.75 11.72 52.29
CA ASN A 870 -22.30 12.95 52.84
C ASN A 870 -22.26 14.07 51.80
N THR A 871 -21.16 14.24 51.07
CA THR A 871 -21.08 15.23 49.98
C THR A 871 -22.12 14.95 48.91
N PHE A 872 -22.26 13.69 48.48
CA PHE A 872 -23.28 13.30 47.51
C PHE A 872 -24.69 13.51 48.06
N VAL A 873 -25.00 13.02 49.27
CA VAL A 873 -26.32 13.13 49.88
C VAL A 873 -26.69 14.60 50.13
N LYS A 874 -25.74 15.45 50.53
CA LYS A 874 -25.95 16.90 50.68
C LYS A 874 -26.21 17.58 49.34
N SER A 875 -25.43 17.29 48.30
CA SER A 875 -25.63 17.88 46.96
C SER A 875 -26.94 17.43 46.29
N LYS A 876 -27.55 16.35 46.78
CA LYS A 876 -28.82 15.81 46.26
C LYS A 876 -30.02 16.12 47.16
N LEU A 877 -29.83 16.25 48.48
CA LEU A 877 -30.85 16.78 49.41
C LEU A 877 -31.23 18.22 49.04
N SER A 878 -30.26 19.02 48.63
CA SER A 878 -30.50 20.36 48.09
C SER A 878 -31.39 20.35 46.84
N ALA A 879 -31.42 19.25 46.07
CA ALA A 879 -32.30 19.06 44.91
C ALA A 879 -33.72 18.56 45.23
N LEU A 880 -33.95 18.07 46.45
CA LEU A 880 -35.24 17.51 46.89
C LEU A 880 -36.19 18.55 47.50
N GLY A 881 -35.66 19.72 47.88
CA GLY A 881 -36.41 20.89 48.34
C GLY A 881 -36.87 20.79 49.79
N ASP A 882 -36.19 21.52 50.69
CA ASP A 882 -36.87 22.12 51.83
C ASP A 882 -37.55 23.41 51.34
N GLU A 883 -38.85 23.55 51.60
CA GLU A 883 -39.73 24.63 51.10
C GLU A 883 -39.32 26.05 51.57
N ASP A 884 -38.23 26.18 52.34
CA ASP A 884 -37.71 27.43 52.91
C ASP A 884 -36.24 27.78 52.54
N THR A 885 -35.62 27.05 51.62
CA THR A 885 -34.17 27.17 51.37
C THR A 885 -33.79 27.42 49.89
N TYR A 886 -33.09 28.54 49.67
CA TYR A 886 -32.20 28.83 48.52
C TYR A 886 -32.82 29.05 47.12
N GLN A 887 -33.93 29.79 46.99
CA GLN A 887 -34.19 30.50 45.73
C GLN A 887 -33.50 31.88 45.70
N ASN A 888 -32.68 32.10 44.67
CA ASN A 888 -32.05 33.38 44.30
C ASN A 888 -31.22 34.08 45.39
N ASN A 889 -30.45 33.38 46.23
CA ASN A 889 -29.57 34.09 47.16
C ASN A 889 -28.15 34.25 46.62
N LEU A 890 -27.54 35.38 46.97
CA LEU A 890 -26.26 35.82 46.40
C LEU A 890 -25.10 34.88 46.78
N ASN A 891 -25.16 34.22 47.94
CA ASN A 891 -24.16 33.24 48.35
C ASN A 891 -24.21 31.97 47.50
N ALA A 892 -25.39 31.50 47.07
CA ALA A 892 -25.51 30.34 46.20
C ALA A 892 -24.92 30.59 44.80
N LEU A 893 -25.09 31.80 44.25
CA LEU A 893 -24.44 32.19 42.98
C LEU A 893 -22.91 32.21 43.11
N ILE A 894 -22.38 32.67 44.24
CA ILE A 894 -20.94 32.65 44.55
C ILE A 894 -20.43 31.21 44.62
N ASP A 895 -21.12 30.30 45.31
CA ASP A 895 -20.71 28.90 45.42
C ASP A 895 -20.80 28.16 44.07
N LYS A 896 -21.78 28.50 43.23
CA LYS A 896 -21.93 27.91 41.89
C LYS A 896 -20.72 28.25 41.03
N ASN A 897 -20.32 29.51 40.99
CA ASN A 897 -19.14 29.95 40.26
C ASN A 897 -17.86 29.28 40.80
N ILE A 898 -17.74 29.08 42.13
CA ILE A 898 -16.63 28.33 42.73
C ILE A 898 -16.65 26.85 42.29
N SER A 899 -17.81 26.21 42.25
CA SER A 899 -17.97 24.82 41.81
C SER A 899 -17.56 24.65 40.33
N ASP A 900 -18.06 25.53 39.46
CA ASP A 900 -17.72 25.53 38.03
C ASP A 900 -16.20 25.69 37.81
N SER A 901 -15.55 26.60 38.54
CA SER A 901 -14.09 26.76 38.52
C SER A 901 -13.36 25.51 39.02
N ASN A 902 -13.85 24.84 40.07
CA ASN A 902 -13.27 23.58 40.56
C ASN A 902 -13.39 22.45 39.52
N ASP A 903 -14.51 22.36 38.80
CA ASP A 903 -14.68 21.40 37.72
C ASP A 903 -13.75 21.67 36.54
N HIS A 904 -13.55 22.95 36.19
CA HIS A 904 -12.54 23.35 35.21
C HIS A 904 -11.13 22.93 35.64
N ILE A 905 -10.73 23.22 36.90
CA ILE A 905 -9.44 22.82 37.47
C ILE A 905 -9.26 21.30 37.39
N ASN A 906 -10.27 20.53 37.81
CA ASN A 906 -10.24 19.07 37.77
C ASN A 906 -10.11 18.54 36.33
N GLY A 907 -10.82 19.17 35.39
CA GLY A 907 -10.70 18.91 33.95
C GLY A 907 -9.28 19.16 33.41
N PHE A 908 -8.67 20.30 33.76
CA PHE A 908 -7.30 20.63 33.35
C PHE A 908 -6.26 19.68 33.98
N ARG A 909 -6.38 19.38 35.28
CA ARG A 909 -5.50 18.41 35.98
C ARG A 909 -5.63 17.00 35.39
N ARG A 910 -6.82 16.59 34.95
CA ARG A 910 -7.02 15.32 34.23
C ARG A 910 -6.30 15.33 32.88
N ARG A 911 -6.35 16.43 32.12
CA ARG A 911 -5.67 16.59 30.83
C ARG A 911 -4.15 16.56 30.96
N ILE A 912 -3.57 17.18 31.99
CA ILE A 912 -2.13 17.10 32.30
C ILE A 912 -1.73 15.65 32.60
N ARG A 913 -2.46 14.94 33.48
CA ARG A 913 -2.17 13.53 33.79
C ARG A 913 -2.24 12.62 32.55
N LYS A 914 -3.17 12.87 31.62
CA LYS A 914 -3.25 12.12 30.35
C LYS A 914 -2.08 12.44 29.41
N LEU A 915 -1.71 13.72 29.28
CA LEU A 915 -0.53 14.16 28.53
C LEU A 915 0.73 13.43 29.01
N GLU A 916 0.90 13.27 30.33
CA GLU A 916 2.09 12.62 30.90
C GLU A 916 2.09 11.09 30.77
N LYS A 917 0.91 10.45 30.75
CA LYS A 917 0.80 8.97 30.83
C LYS A 917 0.49 8.28 29.50
N GLU A 918 -0.30 8.89 28.61
CA GLU A 918 -0.78 8.24 27.37
C GLU A 918 0.04 8.64 26.14
N TYR A 919 0.54 9.88 26.10
CA TYR A 919 1.43 10.37 25.03
C TYR A 919 2.77 9.62 24.99
N ALA A 920 3.25 9.14 26.14
CA ALA A 920 4.53 8.46 26.26
C ALA A 920 4.53 7.00 25.73
N ILE A 921 3.35 6.44 25.42
CA ILE A 921 3.20 5.03 25.06
C ILE A 921 3.50 4.79 23.57
N VAL A 922 3.01 5.66 22.69
CA VAL A 922 3.24 5.56 21.23
C VAL A 922 3.54 6.95 20.65
N PRO A 923 4.37 7.04 19.60
CA PRO A 923 4.79 8.32 19.05
C PRO A 923 3.72 8.89 18.08
N GLY A 924 2.70 9.55 18.64
CA GLY A 924 1.49 9.94 17.89
C GLY A 924 1.74 10.85 16.69
N GLN A 925 2.59 11.87 16.83
CA GLN A 925 2.94 12.78 15.72
C GLN A 925 3.76 12.06 14.64
N GLU A 926 4.67 11.18 15.04
CA GLU A 926 5.45 10.35 14.12
C GLU A 926 4.55 9.41 13.33
N ILE A 927 3.52 8.84 13.95
CA ILE A 927 2.54 8.00 13.25
C ILE A 927 1.74 8.84 12.23
N PHE A 928 1.33 10.07 12.58
CA PHE A 928 0.68 10.98 11.63
C PHE A 928 1.57 11.25 10.42
N ALA A 929 2.85 11.60 10.65
CA ALA A 929 3.83 11.80 9.60
C ALA A 929 4.02 10.54 8.75
N ALA A 930 4.15 9.37 9.38
CA ALA A 930 4.36 8.11 8.69
C ALA A 930 3.16 7.73 7.80
N ILE A 931 1.92 7.89 8.28
CA ILE A 931 0.69 7.64 7.49
C ILE A 931 0.65 8.58 6.27
N ARG A 932 0.90 9.87 6.45
CA ARG A 932 0.88 10.86 5.36
C ARG A 932 1.97 10.62 4.33
N GLN A 933 3.20 10.41 4.78
CA GLN A 933 4.32 10.16 3.87
C GLN A 933 4.15 8.83 3.13
N PHE A 934 3.53 7.84 3.76
CA PHE A 934 3.13 6.61 3.09
C PHE A 934 2.10 6.89 1.99
N GLU A 935 1.03 7.64 2.26
CA GLU A 935 0.02 8.00 1.25
C GLU A 935 0.64 8.81 0.09
N ILE A 936 1.56 9.73 0.37
CA ILE A 936 2.24 10.53 -0.67
C ILE A 936 3.19 9.66 -1.53
N SER A 937 4.02 8.84 -0.90
CA SER A 937 5.07 8.09 -1.60
C SER A 937 4.57 6.81 -2.26
N LYS A 938 3.60 6.14 -1.65
CA LYS A 938 3.08 4.83 -2.07
C LYS A 938 1.64 4.89 -2.57
N GLY A 939 0.94 6.02 -2.43
CA GLY A 939 -0.46 6.13 -2.82
C GLY A 939 -0.73 5.88 -4.30
N LYS A 940 0.19 6.29 -5.19
CA LYS A 940 0.11 5.99 -6.63
C LYS A 940 0.27 4.50 -6.91
N GLU A 941 1.27 3.86 -6.30
CA GLU A 941 1.50 2.41 -6.41
C GLU A 941 0.26 1.66 -5.90
N LEU A 942 -0.31 2.08 -4.76
CA LEU A 942 -1.54 1.53 -4.19
C LEU A 942 -2.77 1.75 -5.08
N ASN A 943 -2.89 2.89 -5.75
CA ASN A 943 -3.97 3.14 -6.72
C ASN A 943 -3.81 2.26 -7.97
N GLU A 944 -2.60 2.18 -8.51
CA GLU A 944 -2.29 1.27 -9.61
C GLU A 944 -2.59 -0.19 -9.21
N LEU A 945 -2.41 -0.58 -7.95
CA LEU A 945 -2.77 -1.90 -7.42
C LEU A 945 -4.27 -2.10 -7.23
N MET A 946 -5.02 -1.05 -6.87
CA MET A 946 -6.48 -1.06 -6.78
C MET A 946 -7.14 -1.16 -8.17
N ASP A 947 -6.49 -0.61 -9.19
CA ASP A 947 -6.96 -0.54 -10.58
C ASP A 947 -6.41 -1.68 -11.45
N ALA A 948 -5.23 -2.21 -11.15
CA ALA A 948 -4.62 -3.32 -11.88
C ALA A 948 -5.23 -4.66 -11.46
N ALA A 949 -5.40 -5.54 -12.45
CA ALA A 949 -5.82 -6.93 -12.30
C ALA A 949 -4.85 -7.85 -11.51
N LEU A 950 -3.98 -7.28 -10.67
CA LEU A 950 -3.00 -8.02 -9.87
C LEU A 950 -3.67 -8.89 -8.81
N ILE A 951 -4.76 -8.42 -8.22
CA ILE A 951 -5.59 -9.16 -7.25
C ILE A 951 -7.04 -8.79 -7.56
N SER A 952 -7.84 -9.76 -7.99
CA SER A 952 -9.25 -9.52 -8.37
C SER A 952 -10.20 -10.09 -7.32
N ASP A 953 -11.43 -9.56 -7.25
CA ASP A 953 -12.54 -10.15 -6.45
C ASP A 953 -13.11 -11.43 -7.11
N SER A 954 -12.23 -12.20 -7.77
CA SER A 954 -12.54 -13.56 -8.20
C SER A 954 -12.77 -14.44 -6.98
N MET A 955 -13.55 -15.52 -7.15
CA MET A 955 -13.83 -16.45 -6.04
C MET A 955 -12.54 -17.05 -5.45
N GLU A 956 -11.51 -17.19 -6.27
CA GLU A 956 -10.22 -17.79 -5.92
C GLU A 956 -9.31 -16.86 -5.11
N ASP A 957 -9.30 -15.55 -5.40
CA ASP A 957 -8.40 -14.58 -4.74
C ASP A 957 -9.14 -13.62 -3.78
N LYS A 958 -10.42 -13.86 -3.51
CA LYS A 958 -11.29 -12.99 -2.70
C LYS A 958 -10.71 -12.64 -1.33
N TYR A 959 -10.09 -13.60 -0.64
CA TYR A 959 -9.50 -13.37 0.67
C TYR A 959 -8.31 -12.40 0.60
N VAL A 960 -7.40 -12.65 -0.34
CA VAL A 960 -6.24 -11.78 -0.59
C VAL A 960 -6.69 -10.38 -1.03
N PHE A 961 -7.72 -10.29 -1.88
CA PHE A 961 -8.34 -9.02 -2.27
C PHE A 961 -8.87 -8.25 -1.05
N GLY A 962 -9.58 -8.95 -0.15
CA GLY A 962 -10.09 -8.40 1.11
C GLY A 962 -8.99 -7.78 1.99
N LEU A 963 -7.87 -8.48 2.14
CA LEU A 963 -6.72 -8.02 2.94
C LEU A 963 -5.87 -6.93 2.28
N THR A 964 -6.06 -6.66 0.99
CA THR A 964 -5.24 -5.71 0.23
C THR A 964 -6.08 -4.57 -0.33
N SER A 965 -6.58 -4.72 -1.56
CA SER A 965 -7.29 -3.69 -2.31
C SER A 965 -8.58 -3.25 -1.61
N GLU A 966 -9.35 -4.17 -1.03
CA GLU A 966 -10.58 -3.80 -0.30
C GLU A 966 -10.27 -3.06 1.00
N PHE A 967 -9.30 -3.56 1.78
CA PHE A 967 -8.86 -2.90 3.02
C PHE A 967 -8.43 -1.45 2.77
N ILE A 968 -7.59 -1.17 1.75
CA ILE A 968 -7.16 0.20 1.43
C ILE A 968 -8.34 1.07 0.94
N LYS A 969 -9.26 0.50 0.15
CA LYS A 969 -10.50 1.20 -0.25
C LYS A 969 -11.34 1.60 0.96
N GLN A 970 -11.56 0.68 1.89
CA GLN A 970 -12.32 0.95 3.12
C GLN A 970 -11.60 1.97 4.01
N LEU A 971 -10.28 1.85 4.17
CA LEU A 971 -9.45 2.76 4.93
C LEU A 971 -9.58 4.20 4.42
N ARG A 972 -9.47 4.42 3.10
CA ARG A 972 -9.55 5.76 2.51
C ARG A 972 -10.98 6.33 2.44
N SER A 973 -12.00 5.49 2.27
CA SER A 973 -13.38 5.96 2.07
C SER A 973 -14.15 6.15 3.39
N SER A 974 -13.93 5.26 4.36
CA SER A 974 -14.81 5.13 5.54
C SER A 974 -14.11 5.35 6.87
N ASN A 975 -12.78 5.21 6.96
CA ASN A 975 -12.08 5.42 8.22
C ASN A 975 -11.89 6.93 8.49
N ARG A 976 -12.68 7.47 9.43
CA ARG A 976 -12.68 8.90 9.80
C ARG A 976 -11.31 9.39 10.26
N VAL A 977 -10.58 8.60 11.04
CA VAL A 977 -9.26 8.99 11.59
C VAL A 977 -8.23 9.06 10.48
N TYR A 978 -8.18 8.03 9.63
CA TYR A 978 -7.29 8.00 8.48
C TYR A 978 -7.49 9.23 7.60
N ARG A 979 -8.74 9.46 7.20
CA ARG A 979 -9.12 10.62 6.38
C ARG A 979 -8.80 11.94 7.05
N ALA A 980 -9.01 12.06 8.36
CA ALA A 980 -8.66 13.26 9.09
C ALA A 980 -7.15 13.53 9.05
N VAL A 981 -6.32 12.49 9.12
CA VAL A 981 -4.86 12.58 9.04
C VAL A 981 -4.37 12.86 7.61
N THR A 982 -5.09 12.46 6.56
CA THR A 982 -4.65 12.55 5.16
C THR A 982 -5.34 13.62 4.30
N ASP A 983 -6.60 13.96 4.55
CA ASP A 983 -7.42 14.77 3.64
C ASP A 983 -7.30 16.28 3.94
N ASN A 984 -7.15 17.10 2.89
CA ASN A 984 -7.30 18.57 2.88
C ASN A 984 -6.63 19.33 4.05
N LEU A 985 -5.41 18.94 4.41
CA LEU A 985 -4.67 19.53 5.52
C LEU A 985 -4.21 20.98 5.29
N GLN A 986 -4.19 21.46 4.05
CA GLN A 986 -3.80 22.84 3.74
C GLN A 986 -4.67 23.85 4.52
N ASN A 987 -5.96 23.55 4.69
CA ASN A 987 -6.91 24.39 5.43
C ASN A 987 -6.67 24.40 6.95
N ASN A 988 -5.75 23.57 7.46
CA ASN A 988 -5.40 23.53 8.88
C ASN A 988 -4.26 24.51 9.22
N ILE A 989 -3.75 25.27 8.26
CA ILE A 989 -2.77 26.35 8.48
C ILE A 989 -3.45 27.67 8.10
N GLU A 990 -3.48 28.61 9.03
CA GLU A 990 -3.96 29.97 8.82
C GLU A 990 -2.77 30.93 8.87
N ALA A 991 -2.56 31.76 7.85
CA ALA A 991 -1.48 32.75 7.91
C ALA A 991 -1.93 33.91 8.81
N THR A 992 -1.06 34.33 9.73
CA THR A 992 -1.36 35.52 10.55
C THR A 992 -0.94 36.77 9.79
N ASN A 993 -1.86 37.73 9.63
CA ASN A 993 -1.63 39.05 9.02
C ASN A 993 -1.60 39.11 7.47
N ALA A 994 -2.34 38.25 6.76
CA ALA A 994 -2.49 38.32 5.30
C ALA A 994 -3.93 38.68 4.89
N ASP A 995 -4.09 39.60 3.93
CA ASP A 995 -5.39 39.94 3.33
C ASP A 995 -5.75 38.91 2.25
N GLY A 996 -7.04 38.59 2.08
CA GLY A 996 -7.53 37.28 1.60
C GLY A 996 -6.95 36.64 0.32
N GLU A 997 -6.34 37.37 -0.62
CA GLU A 997 -5.68 36.76 -1.80
C GLU A 997 -4.21 36.34 -1.50
N ASP A 998 -3.51 37.10 -0.66
CA ASP A 998 -2.16 36.78 -0.18
C ASP A 998 -2.16 35.64 0.86
N ASP A 999 -3.26 35.48 1.60
CA ASP A 999 -3.43 34.42 2.60
C ASP A 999 -3.43 33.02 1.94
N VAL A 1000 -4.18 32.82 0.86
CA VAL A 1000 -4.23 31.52 0.15
C VAL A 1000 -2.87 31.12 -0.43
N VAL A 1001 -2.12 32.08 -0.98
CA VAL A 1001 -0.76 31.85 -1.50
C VAL A 1001 0.17 31.47 -0.35
N ARG A 1002 0.11 32.22 0.75
CA ARG A 1002 0.95 31.97 1.92
C ARG A 1002 0.65 30.63 2.60
N GLN A 1003 -0.63 30.26 2.72
CA GLN A 1003 -1.05 28.95 3.23
C GLN A 1003 -0.51 27.81 2.38
N LYS A 1004 -0.51 27.96 1.04
CA LYS A 1004 0.05 26.96 0.13
C LYS A 1004 1.58 26.82 0.28
N GLU A 1005 2.29 27.93 0.43
CA GLU A 1005 3.73 27.94 0.70
C GLU A 1005 4.05 27.22 2.02
N LEU A 1006 3.34 27.57 3.10
CA LEU A 1006 3.50 26.97 4.42
C LEU A 1006 3.17 25.48 4.39
N TYR A 1007 2.11 25.08 3.69
CA TYR A 1007 1.77 23.66 3.51
C TYR A 1007 2.85 22.90 2.74
N THR A 1008 3.44 23.52 1.71
CA THR A 1008 4.55 22.93 0.95
C THR A 1008 5.80 22.77 1.82
N GLN A 1009 6.11 23.78 2.64
CA GLN A 1009 7.20 23.74 3.61
C GLN A 1009 6.98 22.64 4.64
N PHE A 1010 5.77 22.53 5.20
CA PHE A 1010 5.37 21.46 6.12
C PHE A 1010 5.63 20.08 5.52
N LEU A 1011 5.16 19.81 4.30
CA LEU A 1011 5.36 18.52 3.64
C LEU A 1011 6.85 18.20 3.39
N GLY A 1012 7.65 19.21 3.04
CA GLY A 1012 9.09 19.05 2.84
C GLY A 1012 9.84 18.71 4.14
N LEU A 1013 9.48 19.38 5.24
CA LEU A 1013 10.03 19.10 6.58
C LEU A 1013 9.58 17.72 7.08
N GLU A 1014 8.30 17.38 6.93
CA GLU A 1014 7.75 16.09 7.34
C GLU A 1014 8.42 14.93 6.61
N LYS A 1015 8.61 15.04 5.28
CA LYS A 1015 9.32 14.04 4.50
C LYS A 1015 10.75 13.85 5.00
N SER A 1016 11.48 14.94 5.21
CA SER A 1016 12.87 14.92 5.69
C SER A 1016 12.97 14.25 7.07
N PHE A 1017 12.04 14.59 7.96
CA PHE A 1017 11.93 13.98 9.27
C PHE A 1017 11.61 12.48 9.21
N ASN A 1018 10.60 12.08 8.43
CA ASN A 1018 10.20 10.69 8.30
C ASN A 1018 11.32 9.81 7.70
N ASP A 1019 11.97 10.29 6.65
CA ASP A 1019 13.10 9.59 6.01
C ASP A 1019 14.26 9.39 7.00
N ALA A 1020 14.64 10.44 7.75
CA ALA A 1020 15.69 10.36 8.75
C ALA A 1020 15.32 9.46 9.95
N ASN A 1021 14.08 9.52 10.41
CA ASN A 1021 13.55 8.69 11.49
C ASN A 1021 13.58 7.20 11.12
N LEU A 1022 13.12 6.84 9.93
CA LEU A 1022 13.14 5.45 9.45
C LEU A 1022 14.57 4.94 9.27
N ALA A 1023 15.47 5.74 8.71
CA ALA A 1023 16.88 5.37 8.54
C ALA A 1023 17.55 5.08 9.90
N TYR A 1024 17.33 5.95 10.89
CA TYR A 1024 17.91 5.79 12.22
C TYR A 1024 17.32 4.58 12.98
N LEU A 1025 15.99 4.42 12.95
CA LEU A 1025 15.31 3.25 13.52
C LEU A 1025 15.82 1.93 12.93
N ASN A 1026 15.99 1.86 11.61
CA ASN A 1026 16.47 0.65 10.93
C ASN A 1026 17.93 0.35 11.28
N ALA A 1027 18.79 1.37 11.39
CA ALA A 1027 20.17 1.20 11.82
C ALA A 1027 20.28 0.66 13.25
N LYS A 1028 19.48 1.20 14.19
CA LYS A 1028 19.40 0.72 15.59
C LYS A 1028 18.97 -0.74 15.68
N LYS A 1029 17.98 -1.16 14.86
CA LYS A 1029 17.51 -2.55 14.86
C LYS A 1029 18.50 -3.53 14.25
N SER A 1030 19.23 -3.10 13.23
CA SER A 1030 20.18 -3.94 12.50
C SER A 1030 21.53 -4.09 13.22
N ASN A 1031 21.72 -3.44 14.38
CA ASN A 1031 23.00 -3.32 15.08
C ASN A 1031 24.15 -2.87 14.16
N ASN A 1032 23.84 -2.05 13.15
CA ASN A 1032 24.86 -1.52 12.25
C ASN A 1032 25.54 -0.32 12.93
N SER A 1033 26.78 -0.53 13.40
CA SER A 1033 27.56 0.50 14.11
C SER A 1033 28.09 1.58 13.18
N ASP A 1034 28.22 1.28 11.89
CA ASP A 1034 28.81 2.20 10.93
C ASP A 1034 27.78 3.27 10.58
N ASN A 1035 28.12 4.54 10.84
CA ASN A 1035 27.29 5.72 10.56
C ASN A 1035 26.13 6.00 11.55
N LEU A 1036 26.02 5.29 12.67
CA LEU A 1036 24.91 5.46 13.63
C LEU A 1036 24.83 6.89 14.22
N GLU A 1037 25.97 7.49 14.53
CA GLU A 1037 26.02 8.85 15.11
C GLU A 1037 25.59 9.92 14.10
N THR A 1038 26.00 9.77 12.84
CA THR A 1038 25.58 10.66 11.75
C THR A 1038 24.08 10.53 11.47
N LEU A 1039 23.54 9.30 11.47
CA LEU A 1039 22.10 9.08 11.32
C LEU A 1039 21.32 9.65 12.50
N LYS A 1040 21.83 9.53 13.73
CA LYS A 1040 21.26 10.16 14.92
C LYS A 1040 21.20 11.68 14.78
N SER A 1041 22.33 12.31 14.45
CA SER A 1041 22.41 13.77 14.27
C SER A 1041 21.50 14.27 13.14
N THR A 1042 21.39 13.50 12.05
CA THR A 1042 20.47 13.80 10.94
C THR A 1042 19.02 13.72 11.39
N PHE A 1043 18.66 12.68 12.15
CA PHE A 1043 17.34 12.51 12.75
C PHE A 1043 17.01 13.66 13.71
N GLU A 1044 17.89 13.99 14.65
CA GLU A 1044 17.68 15.07 15.62
C GLU A 1044 17.49 16.42 14.92
N SER A 1045 18.33 16.73 13.93
CA SER A 1045 18.21 17.97 13.15
C SER A 1045 16.89 18.07 12.39
N ALA A 1046 16.47 16.98 11.73
CA ALA A 1046 15.23 16.94 10.97
C ALA A 1046 13.99 16.98 11.89
N ARG A 1047 14.06 16.30 13.04
CA ARG A 1047 13.03 16.34 14.10
C ARG A 1047 12.86 17.76 14.60
N ASP A 1048 13.94 18.41 15.00
CA ASP A 1048 13.88 19.74 15.58
C ASP A 1048 13.33 20.75 14.56
N ALA A 1049 13.75 20.69 13.29
CA ALA A 1049 13.18 21.54 12.24
C ALA A 1049 11.67 21.33 12.02
N TYR A 1050 11.22 20.06 12.00
CA TYR A 1050 9.81 19.71 11.83
C TYR A 1050 8.95 20.17 13.02
N TYR A 1051 9.38 19.88 14.25
CA TYR A 1051 8.66 20.27 15.44
C TYR A 1051 8.70 21.78 15.70
N ASN A 1052 9.79 22.47 15.36
CA ASN A 1052 9.85 23.93 15.41
C ASN A 1052 8.82 24.56 14.48
N PHE A 1053 8.62 24.00 13.29
CA PHE A 1053 7.52 24.42 12.41
C PHE A 1053 6.16 24.17 13.06
N LEU A 1054 5.90 22.95 13.56
CA LEU A 1054 4.61 22.62 14.19
C LEU A 1054 4.29 23.43 15.47
N ASN A 1055 5.32 23.94 16.15
CA ASN A 1055 5.19 24.68 17.41
C ASN A 1055 5.30 26.19 17.25
N SER A 1056 5.72 26.69 16.08
CA SER A 1056 5.86 28.12 15.82
C SER A 1056 4.52 28.85 15.88
N ARG A 1057 4.58 30.12 16.29
CA ARG A 1057 3.47 31.09 16.15
C ARG A 1057 3.87 32.30 15.31
N ASP A 1058 5.05 32.25 14.69
CA ASP A 1058 5.61 33.35 13.93
C ASP A 1058 5.08 33.33 12.49
N GLY A 1059 4.03 34.11 12.22
CA GLY A 1059 3.50 34.31 10.88
C GLY A 1059 2.40 33.34 10.44
N TYR A 1060 2.04 32.35 11.26
CA TYR A 1060 0.92 31.43 11.03
C TYR A 1060 0.44 30.73 12.30
N VAL A 1061 -0.74 30.14 12.22
CA VAL A 1061 -1.34 29.28 13.25
C VAL A 1061 -1.75 27.95 12.63
N ILE A 1062 -1.38 26.85 13.28
CA ILE A 1062 -1.97 25.54 12.98
C ILE A 1062 -3.25 25.41 13.79
N VAL A 1063 -4.39 25.24 13.11
CA VAL A 1063 -5.72 25.19 13.73
C VAL A 1063 -5.78 24.07 14.77
N SER A 1064 -6.31 24.38 15.95
CA SER A 1064 -6.30 23.49 17.13
C SER A 1064 -7.09 22.18 16.95
N ASN A 1065 -7.99 22.13 15.96
CA ASN A 1065 -8.74 20.93 15.56
C ASN A 1065 -8.15 20.24 14.31
N GLY A 1066 -7.04 20.73 13.77
CA GLY A 1066 -6.39 20.19 12.58
C GLY A 1066 -5.49 19.00 12.91
N PHE A 1067 -5.71 17.87 12.24
CA PHE A 1067 -4.91 16.64 12.38
C PHE A 1067 -3.49 16.75 11.76
N MET A 1068 -3.05 17.97 11.43
CA MET A 1068 -1.67 18.26 11.03
C MET A 1068 -0.71 18.07 12.22
N LYS A 1069 -1.13 18.57 13.39
CA LYS A 1069 -0.42 18.45 14.65
C LYS A 1069 -1.19 17.53 15.59
N PHE A 1070 -0.51 16.55 16.15
CA PHE A 1070 -1.06 15.65 17.14
C PHE A 1070 -1.42 16.42 18.42
N SER A 1071 -2.65 16.24 18.89
CA SER A 1071 -3.12 16.77 20.18
C SER A 1071 -3.51 15.61 21.10
N PRO A 1072 -3.10 15.61 22.38
CA PRO A 1072 -3.53 14.61 23.36
C PRO A 1072 -5.05 14.58 23.57
N SER A 1073 -5.76 15.67 23.24
CA SER A 1073 -7.24 15.72 23.28
C SER A 1073 -7.90 14.76 22.29
N ILE A 1074 -7.17 14.24 21.30
CA ILE A 1074 -7.64 13.21 20.37
C ILE A 1074 -7.90 11.89 21.11
N PHE A 1075 -7.31 11.68 22.29
CA PHE A 1075 -7.54 10.51 23.14
C PHE A 1075 -8.67 10.68 24.17
N ASN A 1076 -9.53 11.71 24.07
CA ASN A 1076 -10.56 11.95 25.08
C ASN A 1076 -11.79 11.05 24.94
N ASN A 1077 -12.04 10.28 26.00
CA ASN A 1077 -13.26 9.50 26.29
C ASN A 1077 -14.48 10.33 26.74
N ASP A 1078 -14.37 11.66 26.77
CA ASP A 1078 -15.38 12.51 27.43
C ASP A 1078 -16.51 12.93 26.47
N SER A 1079 -16.55 12.43 25.22
CA SER A 1079 -17.67 12.69 24.30
C SER A 1079 -18.71 11.57 24.38
N GLU A 1080 -19.96 11.94 24.67
CA GLU A 1080 -21.14 11.07 24.60
C GLU A 1080 -21.40 10.45 23.21
N ASN A 1081 -20.64 10.87 22.18
CA ASN A 1081 -20.75 10.41 20.79
C ASN A 1081 -20.00 9.11 20.46
N GLY A 1082 -19.60 8.31 21.45
CA GLY A 1082 -19.32 6.87 21.28
C GLY A 1082 -18.03 6.42 20.58
N ASP A 1083 -17.26 7.29 19.92
CA ASP A 1083 -16.00 6.89 19.29
C ASP A 1083 -14.80 7.12 20.23
N VAL A 1084 -14.49 6.09 21.02
CA VAL A 1084 -13.30 6.00 21.87
C VAL A 1084 -12.06 5.80 20.99
N PHE A 1085 -11.12 6.76 21.02
CA PHE A 1085 -9.85 6.67 20.30
C PHE A 1085 -8.69 6.61 21.28
N THR A 1086 -7.86 5.55 21.22
CA THR A 1086 -6.72 5.34 22.13
C THR A 1086 -5.39 5.20 21.41
N SER A 1087 -4.28 5.24 22.15
CA SER A 1087 -2.91 5.09 21.60
C SER A 1087 -2.76 3.82 20.74
N PHE A 1088 -3.35 2.70 21.18
CA PHE A 1088 -3.37 1.46 20.42
C PHE A 1088 -4.15 1.58 19.11
N ASP A 1089 -5.26 2.31 19.06
CA ASP A 1089 -6.07 2.42 17.84
C ASP A 1089 -5.30 3.13 16.72
N LEU A 1090 -4.54 4.17 17.07
CA LEU A 1090 -3.64 4.85 16.14
C LEU A 1090 -2.48 3.94 15.69
N ALA A 1091 -1.85 3.23 16.62
CA ALA A 1091 -0.76 2.31 16.31
C ALA A 1091 -1.23 1.15 15.42
N LYS A 1092 -2.41 0.59 15.70
CA LYS A 1092 -3.07 -0.44 14.89
C LYS A 1092 -3.32 0.06 13.48
N LEU A 1093 -3.87 1.27 13.33
CA LEU A 1093 -4.17 1.86 12.02
C LEU A 1093 -2.94 1.86 11.11
N TYR A 1094 -1.81 2.36 11.61
CA TYR A 1094 -0.56 2.37 10.86
C TYR A 1094 0.01 0.96 10.65
N ALA A 1095 -0.05 0.10 11.65
CA ALA A 1095 0.42 -1.28 11.54
C ALA A 1095 -0.33 -2.07 10.44
N GLU A 1096 -1.66 -1.91 10.35
CA GLU A 1096 -2.46 -2.56 9.31
C GLU A 1096 -2.20 -1.98 7.91
N GLN A 1097 -2.01 -0.66 7.79
CA GLN A 1097 -1.61 0.00 6.54
C GLN A 1097 -0.26 -0.54 6.05
N LYS A 1098 0.75 -0.56 6.93
CA LYS A 1098 2.09 -1.06 6.61
C LYS A 1098 2.08 -2.54 6.23
N ALA A 1099 1.39 -3.38 7.01
CA ALA A 1099 1.29 -4.80 6.73
C ALA A 1099 0.64 -5.08 5.38
N THR A 1100 -0.31 -4.25 4.95
CA THR A 1100 -0.94 -4.36 3.64
C THR A 1100 0.06 -4.15 2.51
N LEU A 1101 0.95 -3.17 2.60
CA LEU A 1101 2.01 -2.96 1.61
C LEU A 1101 2.98 -4.15 1.59
N ASP A 1102 3.44 -4.62 2.75
CA ASP A 1102 4.37 -5.74 2.86
C ASP A 1102 3.82 -7.00 2.18
N ILE A 1103 2.51 -7.27 2.32
CA ILE A 1103 1.83 -8.37 1.63
C ILE A 1103 1.83 -8.16 0.12
N VAL A 1104 1.52 -6.95 -0.35
CA VAL A 1104 1.47 -6.68 -1.78
C VAL A 1104 2.85 -6.85 -2.41
N GLU A 1105 3.90 -6.32 -1.77
CA GLU A 1105 5.28 -6.51 -2.21
C GLU A 1105 5.65 -8.00 -2.20
N TYR A 1106 5.23 -8.76 -1.18
CA TYR A 1106 5.42 -10.21 -1.14
C TYR A 1106 4.73 -10.93 -2.32
N ILE A 1107 3.47 -10.61 -2.63
CA ILE A 1107 2.72 -11.20 -3.74
C ILE A 1107 3.44 -10.90 -5.07
N LYS A 1108 3.77 -9.63 -5.31
CA LYS A 1108 4.45 -9.16 -6.52
C LYS A 1108 5.81 -9.84 -6.72
N ASN A 1109 6.63 -9.88 -5.69
CA ASN A 1109 8.01 -10.34 -5.78
C ASN A 1109 8.19 -11.85 -5.62
N THR A 1110 7.25 -12.54 -4.95
CA THR A 1110 7.41 -13.96 -4.61
C THR A 1110 6.46 -14.86 -5.39
N LEU A 1111 5.20 -14.45 -5.54
CA LEU A 1111 4.17 -15.25 -6.19
C LEU A 1111 4.08 -14.97 -7.69
N MET A 1112 4.43 -13.74 -8.13
CA MET A 1112 4.21 -13.28 -9.51
C MET A 1112 5.47 -12.95 -10.33
N ALA A 1113 6.68 -13.04 -9.78
CA ALA A 1113 7.92 -12.49 -10.35
C ALA A 1113 8.38 -12.99 -11.75
N ASN A 1114 7.59 -13.80 -12.46
CA ASN A 1114 7.88 -14.33 -13.79
C ASN A 1114 6.73 -14.14 -14.81
N LYS A 1115 5.74 -13.28 -14.54
CA LYS A 1115 4.80 -12.77 -15.56
C LYS A 1115 5.41 -11.56 -16.24
#